data_AF-A0A5N6YF49-F1
#
_entry.id   AF-A0A5N6YF49-F1
#
_cell.length_a   1.000
_cell.length_b   1.000
_cell.length_c   1.000
_cell.angle_alpha   90.00
_cell.angle_beta   90.00
_cell.angle_gamma   90.00
#
_symmetry.space_group_name_H-M   'P 1'
#
loop_
_entity.id
_entity.type
_entity.pdbx_description
1 polymer ?
#
loop_
_entity_poly.entity_id
_entity_poly.type
_entity_poly.pdbx_seq_one_letter_code
_entity_poly.pdbx_strand_id
1 'polypeptide(L)'
;MLSMLRERGGGQASIPVDMKQEFIAGKHRWMSQPDLEIQPDTLRTATSLFRQWASQTPSPFNPLVDELWIETARVLRDAGLPWHSNNVNLPDEIDPSWPLHFKQFERQVVNAKGARVGDPRPVGYVCSRDEATLFATRALQQELRASFPNHRPLLASSHLDSELSSMVAEVLGLEHLQVIDDDWLGAEDEIRRRDGPPRALIVVATTGETNGEVDDFGAISQLLMKVPGLLHVDATRNFDLLTTLSDDRQRRRIPRLNLRHPPVKPTVEDGVIHAGTIIAGGMHSSIHPYVVVLKPRALRSTFDPLIEYVRGTDSTISGSRDSIPPLLAYLQELRFGARGIRDVYRWCQSNREVLYSMLLRTECSVEAPAETLDLIIKPSLEISNSAQRQWGLLPLADGKYLLTMQPSVTPEDINGVFHTLTGHQAPSCHSFRPLDKTLYPISSAMSEQLRQIVRQWQDASKLSGGFPLNHATYATLSPVIRHFFSLSIPSDWVSSTADQILEDQKSAFGLSRSERRDFSGSFTSGSTMGNRIGIHTALQQHPNAILYFSAATHYSVRKVLRDNDEFMNRWVGDARPRFTEVPCDDLGRMRPDSLAYHVQANNAPCISRGETHSIILLVNIGTTFSGARDDILALRKALRLIGFDAAYIHADGALDLATPTKDVCLGPPHDLERNGKPVVQGVTISHHKAFGIMVSGEVICYTPKTQRLATVLPNMVDPRAIFETWLFHGIYPKSSMTRIWNYCMDNAGLLRDLLAARGIPIKFNTGSLITVLPRPPTAIIRQFHLAPEGDWVHFITMPHITPEAIKYFVERIAASYTARPSVPARL
;
A
#
# COMPACT_ATOMS: atom_id res chain seq x y z
N MET A 1 12.30 -26.52 42.40
CA MET A 1 11.48 -27.25 41.40
C MET A 1 11.63 -26.57 40.03
N LEU A 2 12.87 -26.49 39.54
CA LEU A 2 13.31 -25.52 38.52
C LEU A 2 14.54 -26.04 37.71
N SER A 3 14.62 -27.33 37.39
CA SER A 3 15.80 -27.88 36.71
C SER A 3 15.58 -29.07 35.76
N MET A 4 14.42 -29.19 35.11
CA MET A 4 14.21 -30.28 34.12
C MET A 4 13.41 -29.83 32.90
N LEU A 5 13.97 -28.92 32.08
CA LEU A 5 13.49 -28.68 30.70
C LEU A 5 14.62 -28.11 29.81
N ARG A 6 15.72 -28.85 29.68
CA ARG A 6 16.64 -28.72 28.53
C ARG A 6 16.94 -30.11 28.00
N GLU A 7 16.95 -30.20 26.68
CA GLU A 7 17.18 -31.37 25.81
C GLU A 7 15.96 -32.24 25.50
N ARG A 8 15.34 -31.97 24.35
CA ARG A 8 15.37 -32.86 23.17
C ARG A 8 14.73 -32.16 21.96
N GLY A 9 15.50 -32.09 20.87
CA GLY A 9 15.00 -31.82 19.53
C GLY A 9 14.08 -32.97 19.09
N GLY A 10 12.95 -32.58 18.53
CA GLY A 10 11.82 -33.44 18.16
C GLY A 10 10.60 -32.54 18.15
N GLY A 11 9.91 -32.46 17.00
CA GLY A 11 8.86 -31.47 16.74
C GLY A 11 7.96 -31.27 17.96
N GLN A 12 7.91 -30.02 18.46
CA GLN A 12 6.83 -29.62 19.36
C GLN A 12 5.53 -29.91 18.60
N ALA A 13 4.78 -30.91 19.05
CA ALA A 13 3.39 -31.05 18.68
C ALA A 13 2.72 -29.72 19.05
N SER A 14 2.54 -28.85 18.06
CA SER A 14 1.93 -27.55 18.26
C SER A 14 0.56 -27.80 18.88
N ILE A 15 0.30 -27.20 20.03
CA ILE A 15 -1.05 -27.16 20.61
C ILE A 15 -2.00 -26.78 19.47
N PRO A 16 -3.09 -27.54 19.22
CA PRO A 16 -4.00 -27.21 18.14
C PRO A 16 -4.54 -25.81 18.38
N VAL A 17 -4.20 -24.86 17.50
CA VAL A 17 -4.71 -23.49 17.59
C VAL A 17 -6.23 -23.55 17.36
N ASP A 18 -7.00 -23.01 18.31
CA ASP A 18 -8.43 -22.80 18.19
C ASP A 18 -8.71 -21.30 18.19
N MET A 19 -9.07 -20.76 17.02
CA MET A 19 -9.34 -19.33 16.84
C MET A 19 -10.50 -18.85 17.72
N LYS A 20 -11.43 -19.72 18.12
CA LYS A 20 -12.49 -19.36 19.07
C LYS A 20 -11.92 -19.07 20.45
N GLN A 21 -10.98 -19.87 20.92
CA GLN A 21 -10.33 -19.65 22.21
C GLN A 21 -9.43 -18.40 22.18
N GLU A 22 -8.66 -18.22 21.11
CA GLU A 22 -7.85 -17.00 20.90
C GLU A 22 -8.72 -15.74 20.91
N PHE A 23 -9.84 -15.74 20.19
CA PHE A 23 -10.80 -14.63 20.19
C PHE A 23 -11.35 -14.35 21.61
N ILE A 24 -11.74 -15.39 22.34
CA ILE A 24 -12.25 -15.26 23.72
C ILE A 24 -11.20 -14.70 24.68
N ALA A 25 -9.92 -15.07 24.51
CA ALA A 25 -8.82 -14.52 25.30
C ALA A 25 -8.57 -13.02 25.03
N GLY A 26 -8.90 -12.53 23.83
CA GLY A 26 -8.82 -11.12 23.45
C GLY A 26 -10.04 -10.28 23.84
N LYS A 27 -11.26 -10.84 23.75
CA LYS A 27 -12.52 -10.07 23.79
C LYS A 27 -12.73 -9.20 25.04
N HIS A 28 -12.18 -9.61 26.19
CA HIS A 28 -12.35 -8.89 27.47
C HIS A 28 -11.44 -7.68 27.64
N ARG A 29 -10.56 -7.39 26.67
CA ARG A 29 -9.55 -6.31 26.78
C ARG A 29 -10.03 -4.93 26.32
N TRP A 30 -11.30 -4.78 25.93
CA TRP A 30 -11.72 -3.69 25.02
C TRP A 30 -12.85 -2.77 25.54
N MET A 31 -14.08 -3.26 25.78
CA MET A 31 -15.21 -2.43 26.21
C MET A 31 -15.74 -2.84 27.57
N SER A 32 -16.30 -1.86 28.31
CA SER A 32 -17.06 -2.11 29.53
C SER A 32 -18.35 -2.93 29.29
N GLN A 33 -18.89 -2.93 28.07
CA GLN A 33 -20.11 -3.68 27.71
C GLN A 33 -20.09 -4.22 26.27
N PRO A 34 -19.62 -5.45 26.01
CA PRO A 34 -19.61 -6.03 24.67
C PRO A 34 -20.62 -7.19 24.55
N ASP A 35 -21.89 -7.00 24.88
CA ASP A 35 -22.95 -7.96 24.51
C ASP A 35 -23.25 -7.83 23.01
N LEU A 36 -22.24 -8.11 22.20
CA LEU A 36 -22.31 -8.19 20.76
C LEU A 36 -22.61 -9.64 20.37
N GLU A 37 -23.52 -9.79 19.41
CA GLU A 37 -23.73 -11.07 18.75
C GLU A 37 -22.46 -11.41 17.96
N ILE A 38 -21.89 -12.59 18.25
CA ILE A 38 -20.71 -13.12 17.58
C ILE A 38 -21.13 -14.36 16.82
N GLN A 39 -20.67 -14.48 15.57
CA GLN A 39 -20.87 -15.67 14.74
C GLN A 39 -19.71 -16.68 14.94
N PRO A 40 -19.89 -17.74 15.76
CA PRO A 40 -18.80 -18.67 16.07
C PRO A 40 -18.37 -19.53 14.86
N ASP A 41 -19.18 -19.57 13.80
CA ASP A 41 -18.96 -20.39 12.61
C ASP A 41 -17.78 -19.87 11.79
N THR A 42 -17.66 -18.55 11.64
CA THR A 42 -16.52 -17.89 10.98
C THR A 42 -15.19 -18.24 11.67
N LEU A 43 -15.16 -18.30 13.01
CA LEU A 43 -13.96 -18.70 13.75
C LEU A 43 -13.60 -20.18 13.53
N ARG A 44 -14.61 -21.06 13.40
CA ARG A 44 -14.36 -22.47 13.05
C ARG A 44 -13.78 -22.60 11.64
N THR A 45 -14.31 -21.84 10.69
CA THR A 45 -13.77 -21.77 9.32
C THR A 45 -12.34 -21.23 9.33
N ALA A 46 -12.05 -20.17 10.08
CA ALA A 46 -10.69 -19.63 10.22
C ALA A 46 -9.72 -20.67 10.80
N THR A 47 -10.13 -21.47 11.79
CA THR A 47 -9.33 -22.60 12.31
C THR A 47 -9.05 -23.64 11.21
N SER A 48 -10.03 -23.96 10.37
CA SER A 48 -9.85 -24.90 9.24
C SER A 48 -8.89 -24.34 8.18
N LEU A 49 -9.06 -23.07 7.79
CA LEU A 49 -8.17 -22.39 6.84
C LEU A 49 -6.75 -22.33 7.37
N PHE A 50 -6.55 -21.98 8.65
CA PHE A 50 -5.24 -22.00 9.28
C PHE A 50 -4.57 -23.38 9.17
N ARG A 51 -5.30 -24.47 9.49
CA ARG A 51 -4.75 -25.84 9.37
C ARG A 51 -4.41 -26.21 7.93
N GLN A 52 -5.22 -25.79 6.98
CA GLN A 52 -5.02 -26.07 5.55
C GLN A 52 -3.86 -25.26 4.94
N TRP A 53 -3.66 -24.01 5.38
CA TRP A 53 -2.62 -23.14 4.85
C TRP A 53 -1.29 -23.32 5.58
N ALA A 54 -1.32 -23.63 6.88
CA ALA A 54 -0.11 -23.94 7.66
C ALA A 54 0.57 -25.24 7.25
N SER A 55 -0.13 -26.16 6.57
CA SER A 55 0.49 -27.34 5.97
C SER A 55 1.21 -27.06 4.65
N GLN A 56 1.06 -25.85 4.08
CA GLN A 56 1.73 -25.43 2.86
C GLN A 56 3.03 -24.73 3.25
N THR A 57 4.13 -25.47 3.29
CA THR A 57 5.47 -24.87 3.43
C THR A 57 5.88 -24.23 2.10
N PRO A 58 6.66 -23.13 2.12
CA PRO A 58 7.22 -22.57 0.90
C PRO A 58 8.02 -23.62 0.16
N SER A 59 7.82 -23.73 -1.15
CA SER A 59 8.59 -24.66 -1.97
C SER A 59 10.08 -24.29 -1.93
N PRO A 60 11.01 -25.27 -1.81
CA PRO A 60 12.43 -24.99 -1.53
C PRO A 60 13.13 -24.10 -2.56
N PHE A 61 12.68 -24.08 -3.82
CA PHE A 61 13.32 -23.32 -4.90
C PHE A 61 12.46 -22.18 -5.44
N ASN A 62 11.45 -21.72 -4.68
CA ASN A 62 10.61 -20.59 -5.08
C ASN A 62 11.46 -19.33 -5.32
N PRO A 63 11.21 -18.53 -6.38
CA PRO A 63 12.06 -17.39 -6.74
C PRO A 63 11.97 -16.16 -5.84
N LEU A 64 10.99 -16.11 -4.93
CA LEU A 64 10.70 -14.95 -4.09
C LEU A 64 10.74 -15.30 -2.60
N VAL A 65 10.13 -16.40 -2.19
CA VAL A 65 9.86 -16.70 -0.77
C VAL A 65 10.74 -17.83 -0.25
N ASP A 66 11.31 -17.67 0.94
CA ASP A 66 12.07 -18.70 1.65
C ASP A 66 11.68 -18.76 3.13
N GLU A 67 11.74 -19.97 3.69
CA GLU A 67 11.43 -20.26 5.10
C GLU A 67 12.30 -19.45 6.08
N LEU A 68 13.55 -19.14 5.73
CA LEU A 68 14.43 -18.30 6.54
C LEU A 68 13.84 -16.90 6.71
N TRP A 69 13.23 -16.34 5.66
CA TRP A 69 12.70 -14.98 5.67
C TRP A 69 11.40 -14.89 6.48
N ILE A 70 10.57 -15.93 6.43
CA ILE A 70 9.28 -16.01 7.14
C ILE A 70 9.43 -15.95 8.67
N GLU A 71 10.58 -16.32 9.23
CA GLU A 71 10.82 -16.31 10.68
C GLU A 71 10.55 -14.95 11.34
N THR A 72 10.82 -13.84 10.64
CA THR A 72 10.52 -12.49 11.13
C THR A 72 9.03 -12.29 11.40
N ALA A 73 8.16 -12.86 10.56
CA ALA A 73 6.72 -12.81 10.74
C ALA A 73 6.24 -13.59 11.98
N ARG A 74 6.92 -14.69 12.32
CA ARG A 74 6.67 -15.44 13.56
C ARG A 74 7.04 -14.64 14.81
N VAL A 75 8.13 -13.88 14.75
CA VAL A 75 8.49 -12.96 15.84
C VAL A 75 7.43 -11.88 16.01
N LEU A 76 6.88 -11.32 14.92
CA LEU A 76 5.79 -10.34 15.01
C LEU A 76 4.52 -10.93 15.63
N ARG A 77 4.16 -12.16 15.24
CA ARG A 77 3.06 -12.92 15.85
C ARG A 77 3.26 -13.05 17.36
N ASP A 78 4.45 -13.47 17.79
CA ASP A 78 4.77 -13.71 19.20
C ASP A 78 4.89 -12.41 20.01
N ALA A 79 5.19 -11.29 19.33
CA ALA A 79 5.15 -9.95 19.92
C ALA A 79 3.71 -9.45 20.20
N GLY A 80 2.69 -10.10 19.64
CA GLY A 80 1.28 -9.73 19.81
C GLY A 80 0.76 -8.73 18.77
N LEU A 81 1.39 -8.65 17.59
CA LEU A 81 0.89 -7.90 16.44
C LEU A 81 -0.14 -8.73 15.65
N PRO A 82 -1.10 -8.12 14.94
CA PRO A 82 -1.20 -6.69 14.65
C PRO A 82 -1.73 -5.89 15.83
N TRP A 83 -1.03 -4.82 16.13
CA TRP A 83 -1.52 -3.68 16.88
C TRP A 83 -0.79 -2.50 16.30
N HIS A 84 -1.31 -1.90 15.24
CA HIS A 84 -0.57 -0.85 14.54
C HIS A 84 -1.51 0.13 13.86
N SER A 85 -0.94 1.21 13.34
CA SER A 85 -1.68 2.27 12.66
C SER A 85 -1.38 2.33 11.16
N ASN A 86 -2.07 3.27 10.52
CA ASN A 86 -1.77 3.79 9.21
C ASN A 86 -0.41 4.50 9.17
N ASN A 87 0.50 4.02 8.33
CA ASN A 87 1.88 4.50 8.19
C ASN A 87 2.00 5.62 7.14
N VAL A 88 1.19 6.67 7.25
CA VAL A 88 1.18 7.82 6.32
C VAL A 88 2.52 8.56 6.29
N ASN A 89 2.79 9.30 5.21
CA ASN A 89 4.01 10.09 4.99
C ASN A 89 5.28 9.26 4.76
N LEU A 90 6.38 9.97 4.45
CA LEU A 90 7.72 9.41 4.41
C LEU A 90 8.27 9.10 5.83
N PRO A 91 9.31 8.26 5.97
CA PRO A 91 9.89 7.90 7.26
C PRO A 91 10.48 9.08 8.06
N ASP A 92 10.87 10.15 7.37
CA ASP A 92 11.41 11.38 7.96
C ASP A 92 10.31 12.38 8.40
N GLU A 93 9.04 12.14 8.01
CA GLU A 93 7.90 13.02 8.26
C GLU A 93 7.02 12.46 9.40
N ILE A 94 7.52 12.57 10.63
CA ILE A 94 6.90 12.01 11.83
C ILE A 94 5.98 13.02 12.51
N ASP A 95 4.71 12.64 12.75
CA ASP A 95 3.84 13.39 13.65
C ASP A 95 4.14 13.03 15.13
N PRO A 96 4.67 13.96 15.94
CA PRO A 96 4.95 13.69 17.35
C PRO A 96 3.69 13.54 18.24
N SER A 97 2.47 13.84 17.75
CA SER A 97 1.24 13.49 18.48
C SER A 97 0.73 12.08 18.20
N TRP A 98 1.33 11.36 17.25
CA TRP A 98 0.90 10.02 16.87
C TRP A 98 1.99 8.97 17.15
N PRO A 99 1.97 8.29 18.32
CA PRO A 99 3.04 7.36 18.70
C PRO A 99 2.87 5.94 18.11
N LEU A 100 1.72 5.64 17.51
CA LEU A 100 1.34 4.28 17.09
C LEU A 100 1.89 3.93 15.69
N HIS A 101 3.19 4.09 15.46
CA HIS A 101 3.81 3.87 14.13
C HIS A 101 5.19 3.19 14.19
N PHE A 102 5.67 2.67 13.06
CA PHE A 102 7.00 2.08 12.91
C PHE A 102 7.99 2.91 12.08
N LYS A 103 7.76 4.23 11.95
CA LYS A 103 8.57 5.14 11.11
C LYS A 103 10.07 5.09 11.37
N GLN A 104 10.49 4.97 12.63
CA GLN A 104 11.91 4.87 12.96
C GLN A 104 12.57 3.63 12.37
N PHE A 105 11.88 2.48 12.41
CA PHE A 105 12.35 1.23 11.82
C PHE A 105 12.40 1.35 10.29
N GLU A 106 11.36 1.93 9.68
CA GLU A 106 11.33 2.20 8.24
C GLU A 106 12.51 3.06 7.79
N ARG A 107 12.80 4.15 8.52
CA ARG A 107 13.93 5.04 8.23
C ARG A 107 15.28 4.32 8.30
N GLN A 108 15.45 3.43 9.28
CA GLN A 108 16.69 2.67 9.42
C GLN A 108 16.90 1.73 8.24
N VAL A 109 15.85 1.07 7.75
CA VAL A 109 15.91 0.23 6.55
C VAL A 109 16.24 1.06 5.31
N VAL A 110 15.56 2.20 5.12
CA VAL A 110 15.80 3.11 3.99
C VAL A 110 17.26 3.56 3.96
N ASN A 111 17.81 3.98 5.11
CA ASN A 111 19.21 4.38 5.21
C ASN A 111 20.17 3.20 4.98
N ALA A 112 19.86 2.01 5.51
CA ALA A 112 20.68 0.82 5.34
C ALA A 112 20.76 0.39 3.87
N LYS A 113 19.64 0.34 3.15
CA LYS A 113 19.62 0.04 1.72
C LYS A 113 20.29 1.15 0.92
N GLY A 114 20.01 2.43 1.21
CA GLY A 114 20.65 3.56 0.55
C GLY A 114 22.18 3.54 0.64
N ALA A 115 22.72 3.29 1.84
CA ALA A 115 24.16 3.27 2.07
C ALA A 115 24.89 2.23 1.18
N ARG A 116 24.22 1.13 0.84
CA ARG A 116 24.78 0.09 -0.04
C ARG A 116 24.86 0.50 -1.51
N VAL A 117 24.13 1.54 -1.90
CA VAL A 117 24.14 2.13 -3.24
C VAL A 117 24.69 3.56 -3.21
N GLY A 118 25.53 3.89 -2.23
CA GLY A 118 26.31 5.14 -2.23
C GLY A 118 25.60 6.37 -1.66
N ASP A 119 24.34 6.26 -1.20
CA ASP A 119 23.61 7.37 -0.56
C ASP A 119 23.17 7.00 0.87
N PRO A 120 23.87 7.43 1.93
CA PRO A 120 23.51 7.08 3.30
C PRO A 120 22.28 7.87 3.83
N ARG A 121 21.77 8.86 3.09
CA ARG A 121 20.61 9.68 3.50
C ARG A 121 19.62 9.84 2.34
N PRO A 122 19.17 8.74 1.72
CA PRO A 122 18.28 8.79 0.58
C PRO A 122 16.89 9.26 1.05
N VAL A 123 16.00 9.47 0.10
CA VAL A 123 14.56 9.59 0.33
C VAL A 123 13.90 8.32 -0.19
N GLY A 124 13.02 7.73 0.62
CA GLY A 124 12.45 6.43 0.29
C GLY A 124 11.49 5.93 1.36
N TYR A 125 10.83 4.81 1.08
CA TYR A 125 9.91 4.15 2.00
C TYR A 125 9.67 2.69 1.60
N VAL A 126 9.06 1.92 2.50
CA VAL A 126 8.71 0.51 2.24
C VAL A 126 7.30 0.42 1.64
N CYS A 127 7.17 -0.24 0.50
CA CYS A 127 5.90 -0.42 -0.22
C CYS A 127 5.92 -1.67 -1.11
N SER A 128 4.83 -1.94 -1.83
CA SER A 128 4.83 -2.98 -2.86
C SER A 128 5.73 -2.58 -4.05
N ARG A 129 6.19 -3.58 -4.80
CA ARG A 129 6.96 -3.36 -6.05
C ARG A 129 6.24 -2.40 -7.01
N ASP A 130 4.95 -2.61 -7.20
CA ASP A 130 4.12 -1.84 -8.13
C ASP A 130 4.06 -0.36 -7.73
N GLU A 131 3.82 -0.09 -6.43
CA GLU A 131 3.82 1.28 -5.90
C GLU A 131 5.20 1.92 -6.01
N ALA A 132 6.25 1.16 -5.71
CA ALA A 132 7.62 1.61 -5.77
C ALA A 132 8.01 2.05 -7.20
N THR A 133 7.61 1.27 -8.21
CA THR A 133 7.86 1.57 -9.63
C THR A 133 7.15 2.85 -10.04
N LEU A 134 5.89 3.02 -9.62
CA LEU A 134 5.12 4.23 -9.88
C LEU A 134 5.72 5.46 -9.19
N PHE A 135 6.12 5.35 -7.92
CA PHE A 135 6.79 6.43 -7.18
C PHE A 135 8.11 6.84 -7.84
N ALA A 136 8.93 5.86 -8.20
CA ALA A 136 10.23 6.06 -8.82
C ALA A 136 10.09 6.74 -10.19
N THR A 137 9.20 6.24 -11.04
CA THR A 137 8.94 6.79 -12.38
C THR A 137 8.39 8.22 -12.29
N ARG A 138 7.45 8.48 -11.37
CA ARG A 138 6.92 9.84 -11.13
C ARG A 138 8.02 10.83 -10.74
N ALA A 139 8.94 10.43 -9.86
CA ALA A 139 10.04 11.30 -9.44
C ALA A 139 10.97 11.65 -10.62
N LEU A 140 11.26 10.70 -11.50
CA LEU A 140 12.05 10.94 -12.72
C LEU A 140 11.28 11.81 -13.74
N GLN A 141 9.97 11.62 -13.87
CA GLN A 141 9.12 12.43 -14.73
C GLN A 141 9.11 13.90 -14.29
N GLN A 142 9.02 14.16 -12.98
CA GLN A 142 9.09 15.51 -12.43
C GLN A 142 10.42 16.20 -12.77
N GLU A 143 11.54 15.51 -12.60
CA GLU A 143 12.88 16.01 -12.94
C GLU A 143 13.01 16.34 -14.44
N LEU A 144 12.56 15.42 -15.30
CA LEU A 144 12.60 15.64 -16.75
C LEU A 144 11.70 16.78 -17.18
N ARG A 145 10.51 16.95 -16.60
CA ARG A 145 9.61 18.07 -16.90
C ARG A 145 10.18 19.41 -16.45
N ALA A 146 10.96 19.44 -15.36
CA ALA A 146 11.67 20.65 -14.96
C ALA A 146 12.76 21.03 -15.99
N SER A 147 13.42 20.04 -16.57
CA SER A 147 14.48 20.24 -17.58
C SER A 147 13.94 20.46 -18.99
N PHE A 148 12.78 19.88 -19.32
CA PHE A 148 12.15 19.87 -20.64
C PHE A 148 10.64 20.19 -20.55
N PRO A 149 10.25 21.42 -20.17
CA PRO A 149 8.87 21.74 -19.80
C PRO A 149 7.83 21.55 -20.92
N ASN A 150 8.26 21.63 -22.18
CA ASN A 150 7.37 21.48 -23.34
C ASN A 150 7.32 20.03 -23.89
N HIS A 151 8.03 19.09 -23.27
CA HIS A 151 8.13 17.71 -23.79
C HIS A 151 7.61 16.72 -22.76
N ARG A 152 6.66 15.88 -23.18
CA ARG A 152 6.23 14.73 -22.39
C ARG A 152 7.29 13.63 -22.52
N PRO A 153 7.90 13.11 -21.44
CA PRO A 153 8.84 12.00 -21.56
C PRO A 153 8.20 10.76 -22.18
N LEU A 154 9.01 9.87 -22.76
CA LEU A 154 8.61 8.50 -23.11
C LEU A 154 8.99 7.57 -21.96
N LEU A 155 8.15 6.60 -21.64
CA LEU A 155 8.48 5.49 -20.75
C LEU A 155 9.00 4.33 -21.62
N ALA A 156 10.19 3.81 -21.35
CA ALA A 156 10.74 2.67 -22.07
C ALA A 156 11.06 1.52 -21.10
N SER A 157 10.69 0.29 -21.47
CA SER A 157 11.01 -0.93 -20.72
C SER A 157 11.13 -2.11 -21.68
N SER A 158 11.98 -3.09 -21.35
CA SER A 158 12.07 -4.38 -22.05
C SER A 158 11.44 -5.48 -21.19
N HIS A 159 12.14 -5.97 -20.16
CA HIS A 159 11.71 -7.17 -19.41
C HIS A 159 10.80 -6.88 -18.20
N LEU A 160 10.47 -5.62 -17.94
CA LEU A 160 9.50 -5.30 -16.89
C LEU A 160 8.13 -5.89 -17.28
N ASP A 161 7.43 -6.45 -16.29
CA ASP A 161 6.05 -6.93 -16.47
C ASP A 161 5.19 -5.94 -17.29
N SER A 162 4.58 -6.49 -18.35
CA SER A 162 3.86 -5.69 -19.36
C SER A 162 2.61 -5.01 -18.81
N GLU A 163 1.94 -5.64 -17.83
CA GLU A 163 0.77 -5.06 -17.16
C GLU A 163 1.20 -3.90 -16.26
N LEU A 164 2.28 -4.08 -15.49
CA LEU A 164 2.88 -3.04 -14.66
C LEU A 164 3.36 -1.84 -15.48
N SER A 165 4.13 -2.04 -16.55
CA SER A 165 4.63 -0.95 -17.40
C SER A 165 3.49 -0.17 -18.08
N SER A 166 2.50 -0.88 -18.63
CA SER A 166 1.30 -0.27 -19.22
C SER A 166 0.52 0.55 -18.20
N MET A 167 0.35 0.03 -16.99
CA MET A 167 -0.34 0.73 -15.90
C MET A 167 0.44 1.98 -15.49
N VAL A 168 1.76 1.92 -15.34
CA VAL A 168 2.57 3.09 -14.93
C VAL A 168 2.42 4.19 -15.97
N ALA A 169 2.44 3.83 -17.25
CA ALA A 169 2.20 4.75 -18.35
C ALA A 169 0.79 5.36 -18.31
N GLU A 170 -0.24 4.57 -18.04
CA GLU A 170 -1.63 5.04 -17.91
C GLU A 170 -1.78 6.03 -16.73
N VAL A 171 -1.24 5.71 -15.55
CA VAL A 171 -1.33 6.56 -14.35
C VAL A 171 -0.60 7.88 -14.51
N LEU A 172 0.64 7.84 -15.04
CA LEU A 172 1.50 9.01 -15.14
C LEU A 172 1.30 9.79 -16.42
N GLY A 173 0.37 9.37 -17.28
CA GLY A 173 0.22 9.97 -18.59
C GLY A 173 1.56 9.96 -19.28
N LEU A 174 2.13 8.78 -19.53
CA LEU A 174 3.30 8.59 -20.37
C LEU A 174 2.89 7.77 -21.58
N GLU A 175 3.64 7.93 -22.66
CA GLU A 175 3.54 6.99 -23.77
C GLU A 175 4.60 5.92 -23.55
N HIS A 176 4.18 4.66 -23.63
CA HIS A 176 5.03 3.50 -23.37
C HIS A 176 5.63 2.98 -24.68
N LEU A 177 6.95 2.82 -24.67
CA LEU A 177 7.75 2.15 -25.68
C LEU A 177 8.20 0.81 -25.11
N GLN A 178 7.54 -0.26 -25.54
CA GLN A 178 7.97 -1.63 -25.23
C GLN A 178 9.15 -1.97 -26.13
N VAL A 179 10.31 -2.22 -25.53
CA VAL A 179 11.50 -2.73 -26.23
C VAL A 179 11.38 -4.24 -26.28
N ILE A 180 11.61 -4.83 -27.45
CA ILE A 180 11.47 -6.28 -27.67
C ILE A 180 12.87 -6.88 -27.70
N ASP A 181 13.07 -7.98 -26.98
CA ASP A 181 14.32 -8.75 -26.95
C ASP A 181 15.59 -7.90 -26.63
N ASP A 182 15.45 -6.87 -25.79
CA ASP A 182 16.52 -5.91 -25.50
C ASP A 182 17.12 -5.20 -26.74
N ASP A 183 16.37 -5.05 -27.83
CA ASP A 183 16.80 -4.27 -29.00
C ASP A 183 16.73 -2.74 -28.75
N TRP A 184 17.58 -2.27 -27.83
CA TRP A 184 17.71 -0.86 -27.47
C TRP A 184 18.28 -0.01 -28.63
N LEU A 185 18.91 -0.62 -29.63
CA LEU A 185 19.34 0.05 -30.86
C LEU A 185 18.14 0.32 -31.78
N GLY A 186 17.29 -0.67 -32.01
CA GLY A 186 16.03 -0.50 -32.73
C GLY A 186 15.12 0.54 -32.05
N ALA A 187 15.09 0.54 -30.72
CA ALA A 187 14.39 1.56 -29.93
C ALA A 187 14.93 2.97 -30.21
N GLU A 188 16.25 3.16 -30.33
CA GLU A 188 16.86 4.44 -30.71
C GLU A 188 16.31 4.95 -32.05
N ASP A 189 16.28 4.09 -33.06
CA ASP A 189 15.79 4.42 -34.39
C ASP A 189 14.29 4.73 -34.39
N GLU A 190 13.49 4.03 -33.58
CA GLU A 190 12.08 4.36 -33.40
C GLU A 190 11.90 5.72 -32.74
N ILE A 191 12.64 6.02 -31.67
CA ILE A 191 12.58 7.31 -30.98
C ILE A 191 12.95 8.45 -31.93
N ARG A 192 13.98 8.26 -32.79
CA ARG A 192 14.40 9.26 -33.79
C ARG A 192 13.41 9.43 -34.93
N ARG A 193 12.66 8.38 -35.30
CA ARG A 193 11.66 8.41 -36.38
C ARG A 193 10.34 9.07 -35.99
N ARG A 194 10.06 9.25 -34.69
CA ARG A 194 8.84 9.92 -34.24
C ARG A 194 8.87 11.40 -34.62
N ASP A 195 7.82 11.88 -35.28
CA ASP A 195 7.69 13.28 -35.70
C ASP A 195 7.74 14.23 -34.49
N GLY A 196 8.66 15.20 -34.52
CA GLY A 196 8.79 16.22 -33.50
C GLY A 196 10.19 16.31 -32.86
N PRO A 197 10.37 17.18 -31.87
CA PRO A 197 11.64 17.30 -31.16
C PRO A 197 11.93 16.05 -30.31
N PRO A 198 13.22 15.68 -30.13
CA PRO A 198 13.62 14.51 -29.35
C PRO A 198 13.01 14.53 -27.95
N ARG A 199 12.26 13.50 -27.60
CA ARG A 199 11.63 13.37 -26.27
C ARG A 199 12.60 12.71 -25.30
N ALA A 200 12.67 13.23 -24.08
CA ALA A 200 13.46 12.60 -23.03
C ALA A 200 12.87 11.24 -22.63
N LEU A 201 13.72 10.30 -22.21
CA LEU A 201 13.33 8.95 -21.82
C LEU A 201 13.31 8.77 -20.31
N ILE A 202 12.37 7.97 -19.83
CA ILE A 202 12.46 7.30 -18.54
C ILE A 202 12.60 5.82 -18.86
N VAL A 203 13.77 5.26 -18.62
CA VAL A 203 14.02 3.82 -18.81
C VAL A 203 13.78 3.12 -17.49
N VAL A 204 12.91 2.11 -17.49
CA VAL A 204 12.69 1.21 -16.35
C VAL A 204 13.29 -0.14 -16.70
N ALA A 205 14.33 -0.53 -15.97
CA ALA A 205 15.10 -1.74 -16.22
C ALA A 205 15.21 -2.58 -14.96
N THR A 206 15.07 -3.89 -15.09
CA THR A 206 15.15 -4.88 -14.02
C THR A 206 16.49 -5.60 -14.00
N THR A 207 16.98 -5.86 -12.79
CA THR A 207 18.15 -6.71 -12.53
C THR A 207 17.79 -8.19 -12.33
N GLY A 208 16.52 -8.54 -12.55
CA GLY A 208 15.98 -9.88 -12.39
C GLY A 208 14.47 -9.83 -12.18
N GLU A 209 13.72 -10.06 -13.25
CA GLU A 209 12.28 -10.29 -13.20
C GLU A 209 11.97 -11.66 -12.57
N THR A 210 10.71 -11.88 -12.23
CA THR A 210 10.15 -13.12 -11.70
C THR A 210 10.46 -14.31 -12.59
N ASN A 211 10.46 -14.14 -13.91
CA ASN A 211 10.85 -15.17 -14.89
C ASN A 211 12.37 -15.33 -15.06
N GLY A 212 13.19 -14.55 -14.35
CA GLY A 212 14.65 -14.61 -14.39
C GLY A 212 15.31 -13.69 -15.43
N GLU A 213 14.54 -12.96 -16.24
CA GLU A 213 15.09 -12.05 -17.25
C GLU A 213 15.74 -10.82 -16.62
N VAL A 214 16.77 -10.29 -17.29
CA VAL A 214 17.59 -9.17 -16.85
C VAL A 214 17.82 -8.26 -18.06
N ASP A 215 17.59 -6.95 -17.91
CA ASP A 215 17.85 -6.00 -19.00
C ASP A 215 19.35 -5.81 -19.27
N ASP A 216 19.69 -5.59 -20.54
CA ASP A 216 21.04 -5.19 -20.95
C ASP A 216 21.34 -3.73 -20.56
N PHE A 217 21.85 -3.55 -19.34
CA PHE A 217 22.30 -2.24 -18.83
C PHE A 217 23.42 -1.60 -19.68
N GLY A 218 24.21 -2.39 -20.41
CA GLY A 218 25.23 -1.89 -21.32
C GLY A 218 24.59 -1.22 -22.54
N ALA A 219 23.62 -1.88 -23.17
CA ALA A 219 22.85 -1.33 -24.29
C ALA A 219 22.02 -0.11 -23.86
N ILE A 220 21.35 -0.17 -22.70
CA ILE A 220 20.65 0.98 -22.11
C ILE A 220 21.59 2.18 -21.92
N SER A 221 22.79 1.94 -21.40
CA SER A 221 23.80 3.00 -21.24
C SER A 221 24.20 3.62 -22.58
N GLN A 222 24.36 2.82 -23.63
CA GLN A 222 24.68 3.33 -24.96
C GLN A 222 23.55 4.21 -25.53
N LEU A 223 22.29 3.82 -25.29
CA LEU A 223 21.12 4.61 -25.67
C LEU A 223 21.09 5.97 -24.95
N LEU A 224 21.25 5.95 -23.62
CA LEU A 224 21.16 7.17 -22.78
C LEU A 224 22.34 8.15 -22.99
N MET A 225 23.43 7.71 -23.63
CA MET A 225 24.49 8.61 -24.11
C MET A 225 24.07 9.44 -25.33
N LYS A 226 23.11 8.95 -26.11
CA LYS A 226 22.65 9.56 -27.37
C LYS A 226 21.31 10.26 -27.24
N VAL A 227 20.44 9.78 -26.35
CA VAL A 227 19.11 10.33 -26.08
C VAL A 227 19.04 10.80 -24.63
N PRO A 228 18.60 12.05 -24.35
CA PRO A 228 18.40 12.52 -22.98
C PRO A 228 17.44 11.58 -22.24
N GLY A 229 17.80 11.15 -21.04
CA GLY A 229 16.91 10.29 -20.28
C GLY A 229 17.44 9.93 -18.90
N LEU A 230 16.57 9.34 -18.09
CA LEU A 230 16.87 8.93 -16.73
C LEU A 230 16.58 7.43 -16.55
N LEU A 231 17.40 6.77 -15.73
CA LEU A 231 17.29 5.34 -15.45
C LEU A 231 16.66 5.10 -14.07
N HIS A 232 15.61 4.30 -14.06
CA HIS A 232 15.08 3.60 -12.91
C HIS A 232 15.54 2.14 -12.92
N VAL A 233 16.09 1.65 -11.80
CA VAL A 233 16.48 0.25 -11.64
C VAL A 233 15.52 -0.48 -10.69
N ASP A 234 14.87 -1.51 -11.20
CA ASP A 234 14.16 -2.50 -10.41
C ASP A 234 15.12 -3.61 -9.95
N ALA A 235 15.46 -3.62 -8.67
CA ALA A 235 16.23 -4.69 -8.04
C ALA A 235 15.43 -5.41 -6.95
N THR A 236 14.14 -5.62 -7.21
CA THR A 236 13.22 -6.34 -6.32
C THR A 236 13.75 -7.71 -5.92
N ARG A 237 14.25 -8.52 -6.87
CA ARG A 237 14.77 -9.88 -6.57
C ARG A 237 16.20 -9.89 -6.05
N ASN A 238 17.07 -9.08 -6.64
CA ASN A 238 18.52 -9.30 -6.53
C ASN A 238 19.29 -8.19 -5.80
N PHE A 239 18.64 -7.13 -5.29
CA PHE A 239 19.37 -6.02 -4.66
C PHE A 239 20.30 -6.48 -3.52
N ASP A 240 19.81 -7.30 -2.59
CA ASP A 240 20.60 -7.76 -1.46
C ASP A 240 21.80 -8.61 -1.88
N LEU A 241 21.63 -9.48 -2.88
CA LEU A 241 22.73 -10.20 -3.53
C LEU A 241 23.73 -9.21 -4.13
N LEU A 242 23.29 -8.40 -5.09
CA LEU A 242 24.10 -7.50 -5.90
C LEU A 242 24.86 -6.47 -5.08
N THR A 243 24.35 -6.08 -3.91
CA THR A 243 24.98 -5.07 -3.05
C THR A 243 25.90 -5.66 -1.98
N THR A 244 25.87 -6.97 -1.76
CA THR A 244 26.72 -7.63 -0.75
C THR A 244 27.82 -8.51 -1.32
N LEU A 245 27.86 -8.71 -2.66
CA LEU A 245 28.97 -9.35 -3.37
C LEU A 245 30.33 -8.74 -3.01
N SER A 246 31.31 -9.62 -2.73
CA SER A 246 32.71 -9.28 -2.48
C SER A 246 33.52 -9.16 -3.78
N ASP A 247 34.83 -9.43 -3.73
CA ASP A 247 35.78 -9.34 -4.87
C ASP A 247 35.37 -10.18 -6.10
N ASP A 248 34.54 -11.21 -5.92
CA ASP A 248 33.92 -12.00 -7.01
C ASP A 248 33.15 -11.15 -8.02
N ARG A 249 32.69 -9.96 -7.62
CA ARG A 249 32.03 -9.01 -8.53
C ARG A 249 32.89 -8.72 -9.77
N GLN A 250 34.18 -8.41 -9.58
CA GLN A 250 35.08 -8.08 -10.69
C GLN A 250 35.30 -9.28 -11.59
N ARG A 251 35.47 -10.47 -10.98
CA ARG A 251 35.66 -11.73 -11.71
C ARG A 251 34.45 -12.06 -12.60
N ARG A 252 33.24 -11.84 -12.09
CA ARG A 252 31.98 -12.13 -12.78
C ARG A 252 31.46 -10.97 -13.65
N ARG A 253 32.17 -9.82 -13.69
CA ARG A 253 31.77 -8.59 -14.40
C ARG A 253 30.38 -8.06 -14.02
N ILE A 254 29.95 -8.32 -12.78
CA ILE A 254 28.65 -7.87 -12.29
C ILE A 254 28.74 -6.38 -11.92
N PRO A 255 27.89 -5.50 -12.46
CA PRO A 255 27.98 -4.08 -12.16
C PRO A 255 27.63 -3.73 -10.71
N ARG A 256 28.15 -2.61 -10.20
CA ARG A 256 27.71 -1.98 -8.93
C ARG A 256 26.49 -1.12 -9.17
N LEU A 257 25.55 -1.13 -8.24
CA LEU A 257 24.45 -0.17 -8.24
C LEU A 257 24.88 1.09 -7.48
N ASN A 258 24.58 2.25 -8.06
CA ASN A 258 24.81 3.54 -7.42
C ASN A 258 23.61 4.45 -7.59
N LEU A 259 23.01 4.85 -6.47
CA LEU A 259 21.94 5.82 -6.40
C LEU A 259 22.56 7.21 -6.46
N ARG A 260 22.30 7.93 -7.54
CA ARG A 260 22.90 9.24 -7.76
C ARG A 260 21.87 10.18 -8.32
N HIS A 261 21.92 11.46 -7.94
CA HIS A 261 21.17 12.46 -8.67
C HIS A 261 21.69 12.47 -10.11
N PRO A 262 20.85 12.12 -11.09
CA PRO A 262 21.34 11.96 -12.44
C PRO A 262 21.71 13.36 -12.99
N PRO A 263 22.87 13.53 -13.63
CA PRO A 263 22.91 14.47 -14.75
C PRO A 263 22.01 13.91 -15.87
N VAL A 264 21.52 14.76 -16.77
CA VAL A 264 20.65 14.38 -17.91
C VAL A 264 21.27 13.32 -18.86
N LYS A 265 22.51 12.90 -18.62
CA LYS A 265 23.21 11.77 -19.27
C LYS A 265 23.67 10.75 -18.21
N PRO A 266 22.90 9.70 -17.92
CA PRO A 266 23.36 8.59 -17.09
C PRO A 266 24.28 7.66 -17.87
N THR A 267 25.21 7.01 -17.17
CA THR A 267 26.20 6.12 -17.75
C THR A 267 26.38 4.88 -16.88
N VAL A 268 26.61 3.73 -17.52
CA VAL A 268 27.39 2.66 -16.89
C VAL A 268 28.87 3.04 -17.07
N GLU A 269 29.49 3.54 -16.01
CA GLU A 269 30.90 3.94 -15.99
C GLU A 269 31.68 2.97 -15.11
N ASP A 270 32.79 2.43 -15.61
CA ASP A 270 33.71 1.57 -14.85
C ASP A 270 33.03 0.39 -14.10
N GLY A 271 32.00 -0.20 -14.71
CA GLY A 271 31.25 -1.30 -14.09
C GLY A 271 30.29 -0.86 -12.99
N VAL A 272 29.79 0.38 -13.05
CA VAL A 272 28.80 0.93 -12.10
C VAL A 272 27.56 1.41 -12.87
N ILE A 273 26.38 0.89 -12.55
CA ILE A 273 25.08 1.40 -13.01
C ILE A 273 24.70 2.59 -12.14
N HIS A 274 24.69 3.78 -12.74
CA HIS A 274 24.17 5.00 -12.12
C HIS A 274 22.67 5.16 -12.39
N ALA A 275 21.86 5.10 -11.33
CA ALA A 275 20.42 5.20 -11.41
C ALA A 275 19.89 6.42 -10.64
N GLY A 276 18.87 7.07 -11.19
CA GLY A 276 18.18 8.17 -10.53
C GLY A 276 17.24 7.69 -9.41
N THR A 277 16.74 6.45 -9.55
CA THR A 277 15.89 5.78 -8.55
C THR A 277 16.14 4.28 -8.57
N ILE A 278 16.07 3.63 -7.41
CA ILE A 278 16.30 2.18 -7.25
C ILE A 278 15.22 1.57 -6.37
N ILE A 279 14.69 0.42 -6.78
CA ILE A 279 13.92 -0.48 -5.90
C ILE A 279 14.87 -1.49 -5.26
N ALA A 280 14.85 -1.60 -3.94
CA ALA A 280 15.71 -2.49 -3.18
C ALA A 280 14.91 -3.59 -2.47
N GLY A 281 15.09 -4.85 -2.89
CA GLY A 281 14.52 -6.05 -2.27
C GLY A 281 15.53 -7.20 -2.06
N GLY A 282 15.02 -8.44 -1.97
CA GLY A 282 15.83 -9.66 -1.98
C GLY A 282 15.54 -10.69 -0.87
N MET A 283 15.03 -10.24 0.28
CA MET A 283 14.66 -11.10 1.42
C MET A 283 13.14 -11.12 1.64
N HIS A 284 12.38 -11.67 0.69
CA HIS A 284 10.91 -11.58 0.73
C HIS A 284 10.28 -12.69 1.58
N SER A 285 9.36 -12.31 2.46
CA SER A 285 8.58 -13.23 3.29
C SER A 285 7.19 -13.54 2.71
N SER A 286 6.87 -13.02 1.53
CA SER A 286 5.58 -13.13 0.86
C SER A 286 5.78 -13.10 -0.65
N ILE A 287 4.88 -13.77 -1.38
CA ILE A 287 4.83 -13.73 -2.85
C ILE A 287 4.48 -12.34 -3.40
N HIS A 288 3.90 -11.46 -2.57
CA HIS A 288 3.72 -10.04 -2.86
C HIS A 288 4.86 -9.29 -2.15
N PRO A 289 6.00 -9.05 -2.83
CA PRO A 289 7.20 -8.56 -2.16
C PRO A 289 7.02 -7.14 -1.66
N TYR A 290 7.55 -6.90 -0.47
CA TYR A 290 7.73 -5.56 0.08
C TYR A 290 9.16 -5.10 -0.17
N VAL A 291 9.29 -3.96 -0.81
CA VAL A 291 10.56 -3.40 -1.26
C VAL A 291 10.77 -2.01 -0.67
N VAL A 292 12.01 -1.54 -0.74
CA VAL A 292 12.37 -0.18 -0.38
C VAL A 292 12.60 0.62 -1.64
N VAL A 293 11.76 1.63 -1.91
CA VAL A 293 12.01 2.56 -3.01
C VAL A 293 13.00 3.63 -2.57
N LEU A 294 13.99 3.95 -3.40
CA LEU A 294 15.05 4.89 -3.09
C LEU A 294 15.19 5.94 -4.19
N LYS A 295 15.33 7.20 -3.78
CA LYS A 295 15.75 8.32 -4.63
C LYS A 295 16.71 9.24 -3.88
N PRO A 296 17.64 9.92 -4.58
CA PRO A 296 18.47 10.96 -3.98
C PRO A 296 17.59 12.08 -3.40
N ARG A 297 18.01 12.66 -2.28
CA ARG A 297 17.29 13.78 -1.65
C ARG A 297 17.21 15.02 -2.54
N ALA A 298 18.14 15.16 -3.49
CA ALA A 298 18.14 16.25 -4.46
C ALA A 298 17.05 16.12 -5.53
N LEU A 299 16.56 14.90 -5.81
CA LEU A 299 15.49 14.62 -6.78
C LEU A 299 14.13 14.94 -6.14
N ARG A 300 13.93 16.19 -5.72
CA ARG A 300 12.75 16.61 -4.94
C ARG A 300 11.52 16.70 -5.84
N SER A 301 10.41 16.19 -5.31
CA SER A 301 9.09 16.53 -5.85
C SER A 301 8.88 18.03 -5.63
N THR A 302 8.61 18.76 -6.71
CA THR A 302 8.72 20.21 -6.74
C THR A 302 7.68 20.92 -5.88
N PHE A 303 6.57 20.27 -5.51
CA PHE A 303 5.48 20.91 -4.75
C PHE A 303 4.61 19.93 -3.93
N ASP A 304 5.09 19.50 -2.77
CA ASP A 304 4.22 18.86 -1.78
C ASP A 304 3.92 19.86 -0.64
N PRO A 305 2.69 20.44 -0.57
CA PRO A 305 2.35 21.34 0.53
C PRO A 305 2.32 20.57 1.86
N LEU A 306 2.76 21.22 2.93
CA LEU A 306 2.58 20.67 4.27
C LEU A 306 1.09 20.51 4.55
N ILE A 307 0.66 19.28 4.81
CA ILE A 307 -0.70 18.95 5.22
C ILE A 307 -0.73 18.98 6.75
N GLU A 308 -1.41 19.98 7.31
CA GLU A 308 -1.41 20.21 8.76
C GLU A 308 -1.94 19.00 9.55
N TYR A 309 -3.04 18.40 9.09
CA TYR A 309 -3.68 17.26 9.75
C TYR A 309 -2.77 16.03 9.89
N VAL A 310 -1.94 15.71 8.87
CA VAL A 310 -0.98 14.59 8.93
C VAL A 310 0.45 15.03 9.27
N ARG A 311 0.65 16.32 9.53
CA ARG A 311 1.95 16.98 9.83
C ARG A 311 3.10 16.55 8.92
N GLY A 312 2.80 16.40 7.63
CA GLY A 312 3.73 15.93 6.62
C GLY A 312 3.36 16.45 5.25
N THR A 313 4.26 16.28 4.30
CA THR A 313 4.03 16.61 2.90
C THR A 313 3.37 15.44 2.16
N ASP A 314 3.50 14.22 2.70
CA ASP A 314 3.01 12.96 2.14
C ASP A 314 3.27 12.83 0.64
N SER A 315 4.55 12.68 0.28
CA SER A 315 4.93 12.43 -1.11
C SER A 315 4.69 10.97 -1.53
N THR A 316 4.13 10.08 -0.70
CA THR A 316 3.93 8.66 -1.08
C THR A 316 2.89 8.53 -2.20
N ILE A 317 2.75 7.39 -2.87
CA ILE A 317 1.69 7.23 -3.88
C ILE A 317 0.35 6.89 -3.22
N SER A 318 0.38 5.91 -2.32
CA SER A 318 -0.83 5.37 -1.68
C SER A 318 -1.38 6.22 -0.55
N GLY A 319 -0.58 7.13 0.03
CA GLY A 319 -0.93 7.86 1.24
C GLY A 319 -0.98 6.93 2.45
N SER A 320 -2.10 6.20 2.58
CA SER A 320 -2.26 5.18 3.62
C SER A 320 -1.44 3.93 3.29
N ARG A 321 -0.66 3.46 4.26
CA ARG A 321 0.21 2.27 4.12
C ARG A 321 0.18 1.42 5.37
N ASP A 322 0.32 0.11 5.21
CA ASP A 322 0.47 -0.79 6.35
C ASP A 322 1.85 -0.62 7.00
N SER A 323 1.91 -0.81 8.31
CA SER A 323 3.15 -0.60 9.09
C SER A 323 3.91 -1.89 9.39
N ILE A 324 3.30 -3.06 9.17
CA ILE A 324 3.97 -4.36 9.34
C ILE A 324 5.11 -4.56 8.34
N PRO A 325 4.97 -4.23 7.04
CA PRO A 325 6.06 -4.42 6.09
C PRO A 325 7.36 -3.68 6.42
N PRO A 326 7.36 -2.39 6.84
CA PRO A 326 8.55 -1.74 7.37
C PRO A 326 9.24 -2.51 8.50
N LEU A 327 8.46 -3.12 9.39
CA LEU A 327 9.01 -3.85 10.53
C LEU A 327 9.60 -5.20 10.10
N LEU A 328 8.96 -5.91 9.17
CA LEU A 328 9.52 -7.12 8.57
C LEU A 328 10.87 -6.84 7.91
N ALA A 329 10.94 -5.81 7.06
CA ALA A 329 12.17 -5.40 6.39
C ALA A 329 13.27 -5.00 7.41
N TYR A 330 12.89 -4.30 8.49
CA TYR A 330 13.81 -3.93 9.56
C TYR A 330 14.37 -5.13 10.31
N LEU A 331 13.53 -6.10 10.66
CA LEU A 331 13.99 -7.29 11.36
C LEU A 331 14.94 -8.12 10.49
N GLN A 332 14.75 -8.18 9.18
CA GLN A 332 15.73 -8.80 8.27
C GLN A 332 17.07 -8.07 8.33
N GLU A 333 17.06 -6.75 8.15
CA GLU A 333 18.27 -5.92 8.19
C GLU A 333 19.02 -6.03 9.53
N LEU A 334 18.29 -6.03 10.64
CA LEU A 334 18.85 -6.20 11.98
C LEU A 334 19.43 -7.60 12.18
N ARG A 335 18.71 -8.64 11.76
CA ARG A 335 19.05 -10.05 12.00
C ARG A 335 20.34 -10.46 11.30
N PHE A 336 20.54 -10.00 10.07
CA PHE A 336 21.68 -10.43 9.25
C PHE A 336 22.77 -9.36 9.18
N GLY A 337 22.39 -8.08 9.07
CA GLY A 337 23.30 -7.02 8.68
C GLY A 337 24.00 -7.29 7.34
N ALA A 338 24.86 -6.38 6.90
CA ALA A 338 25.55 -6.53 5.61
C ALA A 338 26.43 -7.80 5.53
N ARG A 339 27.02 -8.22 6.65
CA ARG A 339 27.86 -9.42 6.72
C ARG A 339 27.04 -10.71 6.62
N GLY A 340 25.99 -10.85 7.42
CA GLY A 340 25.15 -12.05 7.39
C GLY A 340 24.45 -12.21 6.05
N ILE A 341 23.97 -11.11 5.45
CA ILE A 341 23.39 -11.12 4.10
C ILE A 341 24.41 -11.65 3.11
N ARG A 342 25.63 -11.11 3.10
CA ARG A 342 26.73 -11.59 2.25
C ARG A 342 26.99 -13.09 2.43
N ASP A 343 27.07 -13.54 3.68
CA ASP A 343 27.39 -14.92 4.01
C ASP A 343 26.28 -15.87 3.53
N VAL A 344 25.01 -15.50 3.70
CA VAL A 344 23.85 -16.25 3.17
C VAL A 344 23.86 -16.31 1.64
N TYR A 345 24.06 -15.18 0.95
CA TYR A 345 24.06 -15.20 -0.51
C TYR A 345 25.25 -15.97 -1.10
N ARG A 346 26.45 -15.88 -0.51
CA ARG A 346 27.61 -16.70 -0.90
C ARG A 346 27.34 -18.20 -0.72
N TRP A 347 26.62 -18.54 0.33
CA TRP A 347 26.19 -19.90 0.60
C TRP A 347 25.28 -20.43 -0.50
N CYS A 348 24.22 -19.68 -0.81
CA CYS A 348 23.30 -19.99 -1.91
C CYS A 348 24.04 -20.11 -3.24
N GLN A 349 24.94 -19.19 -3.57
CA GLN A 349 25.76 -19.28 -4.78
C GLN A 349 26.59 -20.57 -4.82
N SER A 350 27.27 -20.92 -3.73
CA SER A 350 28.10 -22.14 -3.66
C SER A 350 27.25 -23.41 -3.88
N ASN A 351 26.09 -23.48 -3.25
CA ASN A 351 25.15 -24.59 -3.44
C ASN A 351 24.53 -24.62 -4.83
N ARG A 352 24.30 -23.45 -5.44
CA ARG A 352 23.85 -23.35 -6.83
C ARG A 352 24.88 -23.97 -7.78
N GLU A 353 26.15 -23.63 -7.62
CA GLU A 353 27.24 -24.18 -8.44
C GLU A 353 27.39 -25.70 -8.27
N VAL A 354 27.10 -26.21 -7.08
CA VAL A 354 27.04 -27.65 -6.82
C VAL A 354 25.95 -28.31 -7.68
N LEU A 355 24.70 -27.84 -7.60
CA LEU A 355 23.60 -28.41 -8.37
C LEU A 355 23.83 -28.25 -9.88
N TYR A 356 24.34 -27.09 -10.31
CA TYR A 356 24.76 -26.83 -11.69
C TYR A 356 25.76 -27.88 -12.18
N SER A 357 26.82 -28.14 -11.40
CA SER A 357 27.86 -29.11 -11.74
C SER A 357 27.34 -30.56 -11.80
N MET A 358 26.30 -30.88 -11.02
CA MET A 358 25.62 -32.19 -11.07
C MET A 358 24.81 -32.31 -12.36
N LEU A 359 24.03 -31.29 -12.70
CA LEU A 359 23.17 -31.26 -13.89
C LEU A 359 23.96 -31.24 -15.20
N LEU A 360 25.14 -30.61 -15.23
CA LEU A 360 26.04 -30.64 -16.40
C LEU A 360 26.50 -32.05 -16.81
N ARG A 361 26.33 -33.05 -15.94
CA ARG A 361 26.71 -34.44 -16.20
C ARG A 361 25.54 -35.32 -16.64
N THR A 362 24.38 -34.71 -16.90
CA THR A 362 23.16 -35.41 -17.36
C THR A 362 22.74 -34.86 -18.73
N GLU A 363 21.61 -35.35 -19.23
CA GLU A 363 21.00 -34.90 -20.48
C GLU A 363 20.22 -33.59 -20.32
N CYS A 364 20.18 -33.02 -19.11
CA CYS A 364 19.56 -31.71 -18.88
C CYS A 364 20.39 -30.60 -19.54
N SER A 365 19.71 -29.64 -20.17
CA SER A 365 20.35 -28.36 -20.48
C SER A 365 20.24 -27.47 -19.25
N VAL A 366 21.32 -26.84 -18.84
CA VAL A 366 21.33 -25.95 -17.68
C VAL A 366 22.16 -24.70 -17.95
N GLU A 367 21.59 -23.55 -17.62
CA GLU A 367 22.22 -22.23 -17.67
C GLU A 367 22.19 -21.62 -16.25
N ALA A 368 23.19 -20.80 -15.93
CA ALA A 368 23.35 -20.22 -14.59
C ALA A 368 23.74 -18.74 -14.71
N PRO A 369 22.76 -17.81 -14.83
CA PRO A 369 23.03 -16.37 -14.92
C PRO A 369 23.92 -15.88 -13.77
N ALA A 370 24.85 -14.94 -14.03
CA ALA A 370 25.86 -14.58 -13.03
C ALA A 370 25.29 -13.67 -11.91
N GLU A 371 24.25 -12.91 -12.24
CA GLU A 371 23.65 -11.82 -11.47
C GLU A 371 22.58 -12.30 -10.48
N THR A 372 22.14 -13.56 -10.60
CA THR A 372 21.03 -14.12 -9.84
C THR A 372 21.44 -15.39 -9.08
N LEU A 373 20.51 -15.96 -8.31
CA LEU A 373 20.65 -17.28 -7.71
C LEU A 373 19.97 -18.38 -8.55
N ASP A 374 19.62 -18.08 -9.79
CA ASP A 374 18.76 -18.93 -10.61
C ASP A 374 19.57 -19.95 -11.41
N LEU A 375 18.94 -21.09 -11.68
CA LEU A 375 19.30 -22.03 -12.73
C LEU A 375 18.14 -22.11 -13.71
N ILE A 376 18.43 -21.96 -15.00
CA ILE A 376 17.46 -22.17 -16.08
C ILE A 376 17.71 -23.55 -16.64
N ILE A 377 16.73 -24.44 -16.46
CA ILE A 377 16.91 -25.89 -16.69
C ILE A 377 15.89 -26.37 -17.72
N LYS A 378 16.36 -27.01 -18.79
CA LYS A 378 15.53 -27.90 -19.61
C LYS A 378 15.69 -29.32 -19.08
N PRO A 379 14.67 -29.89 -18.41
CA PRO A 379 14.77 -31.21 -17.83
C PRO A 379 14.88 -32.29 -18.92
N SER A 380 15.44 -33.46 -18.57
CA SER A 380 15.48 -34.62 -19.47
C SER A 380 14.16 -35.41 -19.44
N LEU A 381 13.31 -35.15 -18.45
CA LEU A 381 12.00 -35.77 -18.25
C LEU A 381 10.89 -34.73 -18.20
N GLU A 382 9.68 -35.17 -18.52
CA GLU A 382 8.47 -34.36 -18.31
C GLU A 382 8.20 -34.20 -16.80
N ILE A 383 8.01 -32.97 -16.35
CA ILE A 383 7.73 -32.66 -14.94
C ILE A 383 6.23 -32.57 -14.74
N SER A 384 5.68 -33.39 -13.83
CA SER A 384 4.27 -33.28 -13.46
C SER A 384 3.97 -31.96 -12.74
N ASN A 385 2.74 -31.45 -12.88
CA ASN A 385 2.26 -30.26 -12.17
C ASN A 385 2.38 -30.37 -10.63
N SER A 386 2.35 -31.59 -10.09
CA SER A 386 2.57 -31.82 -8.65
C SER A 386 4.03 -31.61 -8.28
N ALA A 387 4.96 -32.21 -9.03
CA ALA A 387 6.38 -32.09 -8.78
C ALA A 387 6.88 -30.64 -9.02
N GLN A 388 6.37 -29.98 -10.06
CA GLN A 388 6.63 -28.58 -10.32
C GLN A 388 6.28 -27.70 -9.11
N ARG A 389 5.06 -27.83 -8.58
CA ARG A 389 4.59 -27.06 -7.41
C ARG A 389 5.36 -27.44 -6.13
N GLN A 390 5.64 -28.72 -5.93
CA GLN A 390 6.42 -29.21 -4.80
C GLN A 390 7.79 -28.52 -4.71
N TRP A 391 8.50 -28.45 -5.83
CA TRP A 391 9.84 -27.86 -5.87
C TRP A 391 9.83 -26.33 -6.04
N GLY A 392 8.72 -25.76 -6.50
CA GLY A 392 8.61 -24.32 -6.75
C GLY A 392 9.25 -23.91 -8.07
N LEU A 393 9.26 -24.80 -9.06
CA LEU A 393 9.82 -24.55 -10.37
C LEU A 393 8.90 -23.61 -11.15
N LEU A 394 9.43 -22.48 -11.57
CA LEU A 394 8.68 -21.54 -12.41
C LEU A 394 8.84 -21.96 -13.87
N PRO A 395 7.75 -22.27 -14.59
CA PRO A 395 7.83 -22.69 -15.98
C PRO A 395 8.21 -21.49 -16.86
N LEU A 396 9.07 -21.73 -17.82
CA LEU A 396 9.50 -20.78 -18.85
C LEU A 396 9.12 -21.32 -20.23
N ALA A 397 9.41 -20.55 -21.29
CA ALA A 397 9.23 -21.00 -22.67
C ALA A 397 10.06 -22.27 -23.00
N ASP A 398 9.68 -22.96 -24.08
CA ASP A 398 10.40 -24.12 -24.63
C ASP A 398 10.61 -25.31 -23.66
N GLY A 399 9.73 -25.42 -22.66
CA GLY A 399 9.80 -26.46 -21.64
C GLY A 399 10.95 -26.27 -20.65
N LYS A 400 11.52 -25.07 -20.57
CA LYS A 400 12.52 -24.71 -19.54
C LYS A 400 11.81 -24.38 -18.22
N TYR A 401 12.55 -24.46 -17.13
CA TYR A 401 12.11 -24.06 -15.80
C TYR A 401 13.18 -23.22 -15.13
N LEU A 402 12.76 -22.19 -14.40
CA LEU A 402 13.60 -21.44 -13.47
C LEU A 402 13.55 -22.10 -12.09
N LEU A 403 14.71 -22.32 -11.51
CA LEU A 403 14.93 -22.83 -10.16
C LEU A 403 15.83 -21.84 -9.41
N THR A 404 15.36 -21.25 -8.32
CA THR A 404 16.17 -20.32 -7.52
C THR A 404 16.78 -21.03 -6.32
N MET A 405 18.09 -20.96 -6.16
CA MET A 405 18.77 -21.57 -5.01
C MET A 405 18.52 -20.75 -3.73
N GLN A 406 17.57 -21.18 -2.90
CA GLN A 406 17.22 -20.45 -1.67
C GLN A 406 18.02 -20.89 -0.44
N PRO A 407 18.08 -20.06 0.63
CA PRO A 407 18.83 -20.36 1.85
C PRO A 407 18.36 -21.59 2.61
N SER A 408 17.07 -21.94 2.56
CA SER A 408 16.51 -23.05 3.34
C SER A 408 16.65 -24.42 2.68
N VAL A 409 17.13 -24.49 1.44
CA VAL A 409 17.34 -25.73 0.68
C VAL A 409 18.22 -26.70 1.47
N THR A 410 17.77 -27.96 1.54
CA THR A 410 18.45 -29.07 2.22
C THR A 410 19.13 -30.02 1.22
N PRO A 411 20.04 -30.90 1.68
CA PRO A 411 20.59 -31.97 0.84
C PRO A 411 19.49 -32.87 0.25
N GLU A 412 18.42 -33.15 1.02
CA GLU A 412 17.27 -33.93 0.58
C GLU A 412 16.52 -33.24 -0.56
N ASP A 413 16.34 -31.92 -0.49
CA ASP A 413 15.72 -31.14 -1.56
C ASP A 413 16.55 -31.19 -2.85
N ILE A 414 17.88 -31.05 -2.75
CA ILE A 414 18.81 -31.18 -3.89
C ILE A 414 18.69 -32.57 -4.52
N ASN A 415 18.72 -33.62 -3.72
CA ASN A 415 18.63 -34.99 -4.21
C ASN A 415 17.27 -35.24 -4.88
N GLY A 416 16.18 -34.75 -4.26
CA GLY A 416 14.82 -34.92 -4.76
C GLY A 416 14.56 -34.14 -6.06
N VAL A 417 14.99 -32.88 -6.15
CA VAL A 417 14.84 -32.09 -7.37
C VAL A 417 15.72 -32.63 -8.50
N PHE A 418 16.96 -33.04 -8.20
CA PHE A 418 17.83 -33.67 -9.19
C PHE A 418 17.20 -34.94 -9.77
N HIS A 419 16.67 -35.82 -8.91
CA HIS A 419 15.95 -37.00 -9.36
C HIS A 419 14.71 -36.64 -10.17
N THR A 420 13.95 -35.62 -9.76
CA THR A 420 12.76 -35.17 -10.50
C THR A 420 13.12 -34.68 -11.90
N LEU A 421 14.23 -33.95 -12.04
CA LEU A 421 14.68 -33.37 -13.29
C LEU A 421 15.30 -34.41 -14.25
N THR A 422 15.90 -35.48 -13.70
CA THR A 422 16.78 -36.39 -14.46
C THR A 422 16.33 -37.85 -14.49
N GLY A 423 15.56 -38.31 -13.51
CA GLY A 423 15.26 -39.72 -13.26
C GLY A 423 16.42 -40.51 -12.64
N HIS A 424 17.56 -39.86 -12.37
CA HIS A 424 18.75 -40.49 -11.80
C HIS A 424 18.84 -40.26 -10.30
N GLN A 425 19.56 -41.15 -9.60
CA GLN A 425 20.00 -40.85 -8.24
C GLN A 425 21.06 -39.75 -8.27
N ALA A 426 20.92 -38.77 -7.38
CA ALA A 426 21.89 -37.71 -7.23
C ALA A 426 23.27 -38.26 -6.83
N PRO A 427 24.36 -37.84 -7.49
CA PRO A 427 25.70 -38.22 -7.07
C PRO A 427 26.00 -37.71 -5.66
N SER A 428 26.78 -38.47 -4.88
CA SER A 428 27.20 -38.06 -3.54
C SER A 428 27.93 -36.72 -3.59
N CYS A 429 27.37 -35.71 -2.95
CA CYS A 429 27.93 -34.37 -2.94
C CYS A 429 28.33 -33.92 -1.52
N HIS A 430 29.60 -34.12 -1.19
CA HIS A 430 30.19 -33.63 0.06
C HIS A 430 30.41 -32.11 0.08
N SER A 431 30.23 -31.44 -1.06
CA SER A 431 30.47 -29.99 -1.20
C SER A 431 29.24 -29.14 -0.91
N PHE A 432 28.03 -29.72 -1.00
CA PHE A 432 26.83 -29.03 -0.55
C PHE A 432 26.91 -28.79 0.94
N ARG A 433 26.52 -27.60 1.38
CA ARG A 433 26.43 -27.28 2.80
C ARG A 433 25.02 -26.75 3.07
N PRO A 434 24.29 -27.19 4.11
CA PRO A 434 23.04 -26.56 4.53
C PRO A 434 23.25 -25.35 5.44
N LEU A 435 22.57 -24.23 5.20
CA LEU A 435 22.77 -23.00 6.00
C LEU A 435 22.41 -23.27 7.47
N ASP A 436 23.33 -22.95 8.38
CA ASP A 436 23.02 -22.95 9.81
C ASP A 436 22.20 -21.71 10.18
N LYS A 437 20.88 -21.87 10.18
CA LYS A 437 19.92 -20.82 10.53
C LYS A 437 20.10 -20.31 11.97
N THR A 438 20.75 -21.08 12.86
CA THR A 438 20.96 -20.70 14.27
C THR A 438 21.99 -19.59 14.44
N LEU A 439 22.82 -19.33 13.42
CA LEU A 439 23.79 -18.23 13.41
C LEU A 439 23.14 -16.85 13.33
N TYR A 440 21.87 -16.79 12.93
CA TYR A 440 21.14 -15.53 12.75
C TYR A 440 19.89 -15.49 13.62
N PRO A 441 20.02 -15.47 14.97
CA PRO A 441 18.86 -15.36 15.84
C PRO A 441 18.35 -13.91 15.86
N ILE A 442 17.04 -13.74 16.05
CA ILE A 442 16.52 -12.45 16.52
C ILE A 442 16.72 -12.41 18.03
N SER A 443 17.42 -11.38 18.52
CA SER A 443 17.74 -11.28 19.95
C SER A 443 16.46 -11.24 20.80
N SER A 444 16.50 -11.89 21.97
CA SER A 444 15.41 -11.83 22.95
C SER A 444 15.10 -10.40 23.41
N ALA A 445 16.12 -9.53 23.42
CA ALA A 445 15.97 -8.11 23.71
C ALA A 445 15.09 -7.40 22.68
N MET A 446 15.28 -7.68 21.37
CA MET A 446 14.42 -7.11 20.32
C MET A 446 12.98 -7.64 20.43
N SER A 447 12.80 -8.95 20.66
CA SER A 447 11.47 -9.52 20.87
C SER A 447 10.76 -8.90 22.08
N GLU A 448 11.49 -8.64 23.18
CA GLU A 448 10.93 -7.96 24.35
C GLU A 448 10.61 -6.49 24.08
N GLN A 449 11.46 -5.78 23.32
CA GLN A 449 11.20 -4.41 22.89
C GLN A 449 9.89 -4.33 22.08
N LEU A 450 9.67 -5.25 21.15
CA LEU A 450 8.42 -5.30 20.37
C LEU A 450 7.21 -5.58 21.26
N ARG A 451 7.30 -6.53 22.20
CA ARG A 451 6.23 -6.78 23.20
C ARG A 451 5.94 -5.56 24.06
N GLN A 452 6.98 -4.81 24.44
CA GLN A 452 6.82 -3.56 25.19
C GLN A 452 6.12 -2.48 24.36
N ILE A 453 6.50 -2.30 23.09
CA ILE A 453 5.83 -1.37 22.17
C ILE A 453 4.35 -1.73 22.04
N VAL A 454 4.02 -2.99 21.79
CA VAL A 454 2.62 -3.45 21.67
C VAL A 454 1.83 -3.17 22.95
N ARG A 455 2.39 -3.47 24.13
CA ARG A 455 1.73 -3.16 25.42
C ARG A 455 1.50 -1.65 25.61
N GLN A 456 2.51 -0.84 25.31
CA GLN A 456 2.38 0.62 25.40
C GLN A 456 1.30 1.16 24.45
N TRP A 457 1.23 0.61 23.24
CA TRP A 457 0.23 1.01 22.26
C TRP A 457 -1.19 0.55 22.62
N GLN A 458 -1.33 -0.60 23.28
CA GLN A 458 -2.61 -1.05 23.85
C GLN A 458 -3.13 -0.11 24.93
N ASP A 459 -2.22 0.47 25.74
CA ASP A 459 -2.60 1.46 26.75
C ASP A 459 -2.86 2.84 26.14
N ALA A 460 -2.01 3.28 25.23
CA ALA A 460 -2.12 4.60 24.59
C ALA A 460 -3.39 4.73 23.72
N SER A 461 -3.81 3.65 23.05
CA SER A 461 -4.99 3.69 22.17
C SER A 461 -6.28 4.00 22.92
N LYS A 462 -6.40 3.65 24.21
CA LYS A 462 -7.59 3.89 25.06
C LYS A 462 -7.98 5.37 25.15
N LEU A 463 -7.02 6.27 24.99
CA LEU A 463 -7.21 7.72 25.03
C LEU A 463 -7.08 8.39 23.66
N SER A 464 -6.87 7.61 22.59
CA SER A 464 -6.61 8.10 21.24
C SER A 464 -7.89 8.58 20.56
N GLY A 465 -8.15 9.88 20.62
CA GLY A 465 -9.35 10.52 20.05
C GLY A 465 -9.10 11.35 18.79
N GLY A 466 -7.86 11.52 18.32
CA GLY A 466 -7.55 12.45 17.23
C GLY A 466 -7.47 11.88 15.83
N PHE A 467 -7.63 10.57 15.66
CA PHE A 467 -7.49 9.94 14.35
C PHE A 467 -8.63 8.94 14.14
N PRO A 468 -9.18 8.84 12.92
CA PRO A 468 -10.34 8.01 12.62
C PRO A 468 -9.93 6.54 12.50
N LEU A 469 -9.40 5.95 13.58
CA LEU A 469 -8.86 4.60 13.62
C LEU A 469 -9.55 3.80 14.70
N ASN A 470 -10.21 2.72 14.32
CA ASN A 470 -10.86 1.83 15.26
C ASN A 470 -9.83 0.88 15.90
N HIS A 471 -9.37 1.17 17.11
CA HIS A 471 -8.43 0.28 17.81
C HIS A 471 -9.10 -0.93 18.47
N ALA A 472 -10.43 -0.99 18.49
CA ALA A 472 -11.21 -2.09 19.05
C ALA A 472 -10.89 -3.44 18.43
N THR A 473 -10.82 -3.45 17.11
CA THR A 473 -10.84 -4.68 16.34
C THR A 473 -9.52 -5.42 16.49
N TYR A 474 -8.40 -4.71 16.58
CA TYR A 474 -7.14 -5.32 16.97
C TYR A 474 -7.15 -5.83 18.42
N ALA A 475 -7.96 -5.29 19.34
CA ALA A 475 -8.14 -5.90 20.65
C ALA A 475 -8.78 -7.28 20.62
N THR A 476 -9.75 -7.48 19.74
CA THR A 476 -10.55 -8.71 19.67
C THR A 476 -10.01 -9.72 18.67
N LEU A 477 -9.62 -9.27 17.47
CA LEU A 477 -9.23 -10.12 16.34
C LEU A 477 -7.71 -10.32 16.22
N SER A 478 -6.86 -9.46 16.80
CA SER A 478 -5.40 -9.64 16.71
C SER A 478 -4.92 -11.01 17.20
N PRO A 479 -5.44 -11.58 18.31
CA PRO A 479 -5.08 -12.94 18.73
C PRO A 479 -5.35 -14.02 17.68
N VAL A 480 -6.33 -13.82 16.80
CA VAL A 480 -6.66 -14.70 15.67
C VAL A 480 -5.81 -14.37 14.45
N ILE A 481 -5.80 -13.11 14.01
CA ILE A 481 -5.16 -12.64 12.77
C ILE A 481 -3.65 -12.93 12.77
N ARG A 482 -2.99 -12.75 13.91
CA ARG A 482 -1.53 -12.94 14.04
C ARG A 482 -1.03 -14.31 13.59
N HIS A 483 -1.85 -15.35 13.69
CA HIS A 483 -1.47 -16.70 13.28
C HIS A 483 -1.24 -16.82 11.77
N PHE A 484 -1.80 -15.89 10.98
CA PHE A 484 -1.71 -15.89 9.52
C PHE A 484 -0.51 -15.10 8.98
N PHE A 485 0.27 -14.44 9.84
CA PHE A 485 1.41 -13.62 9.42
C PHE A 485 2.52 -14.40 8.69
N SER A 486 2.72 -15.67 9.05
CA SER A 486 3.73 -16.53 8.44
C SER A 486 3.17 -17.43 7.33
N LEU A 487 1.92 -17.24 6.92
CA LEU A 487 1.25 -18.11 5.96
C LEU A 487 1.13 -17.44 4.60
N SER A 488 1.28 -18.24 3.54
CA SER A 488 0.86 -17.84 2.21
C SER A 488 -0.64 -18.08 2.08
N ILE A 489 -1.39 -17.03 1.73
CA ILE A 489 -2.83 -17.15 1.47
C ILE A 489 -3.00 -17.54 -0.01
N PRO A 490 -3.69 -18.64 -0.34
CA PRO A 490 -3.85 -19.09 -1.72
C PRO A 490 -4.53 -18.05 -2.61
N SER A 491 -3.97 -17.79 -3.80
CA SER A 491 -4.47 -16.80 -4.76
C SER A 491 -5.94 -17.05 -5.15
N ASP A 492 -6.33 -18.31 -5.36
CA ASP A 492 -7.71 -18.65 -5.75
C ASP A 492 -8.72 -18.29 -4.64
N TRP A 493 -8.31 -18.47 -3.38
CA TRP A 493 -9.12 -18.07 -2.24
C TRP A 493 -9.23 -16.55 -2.15
N VAL A 494 -8.11 -15.84 -2.36
CA VAL A 494 -8.03 -14.38 -2.36
C VAL A 494 -8.97 -13.79 -3.41
N SER A 495 -8.85 -14.21 -4.67
CA SER A 495 -9.66 -13.69 -5.77
C SER A 495 -11.15 -13.99 -5.55
N SER A 496 -11.50 -15.24 -5.23
CA SER A 496 -12.89 -15.65 -4.99
C SER A 496 -13.53 -14.89 -3.82
N THR A 497 -12.79 -14.70 -2.73
CA THR A 497 -13.28 -13.99 -1.54
C THR A 497 -13.40 -12.48 -1.81
N ALA A 498 -12.43 -11.89 -2.53
CA ALA A 498 -12.49 -10.49 -2.91
C ALA A 498 -13.70 -10.20 -3.79
N ASP A 499 -13.94 -11.03 -4.81
CA ASP A 499 -15.10 -10.92 -5.70
C ASP A 499 -16.41 -11.00 -4.93
N GLN A 500 -16.53 -11.96 -4.00
CA GLN A 500 -17.72 -12.11 -3.16
C GLN A 500 -17.95 -10.87 -2.30
N ILE A 501 -16.92 -10.34 -1.63
CA ILE A 501 -17.03 -9.13 -0.81
C ILE A 501 -17.47 -7.93 -1.66
N LEU A 502 -16.87 -7.74 -2.83
CA LEU A 502 -17.21 -6.63 -3.72
C LEU A 502 -18.64 -6.75 -4.27
N GLU A 503 -19.11 -7.94 -4.59
CA GLU A 503 -20.50 -8.18 -5.01
C GLU A 503 -21.51 -7.92 -3.88
N ASP A 504 -21.17 -8.31 -2.64
CA ASP A 504 -21.97 -8.01 -1.46
C ASP A 504 -22.01 -6.50 -1.19
N GLN A 505 -20.91 -5.79 -1.39
CA GLN A 505 -20.88 -4.32 -1.27
C GLN A 505 -21.71 -3.65 -2.36
N LYS A 506 -21.60 -4.05 -3.62
CA LYS A 506 -22.46 -3.56 -4.71
C LYS A 506 -23.94 -3.73 -4.36
N SER A 507 -24.31 -4.89 -3.80
CA SER A 507 -25.65 -5.16 -3.28
C SER A 507 -26.03 -4.20 -2.14
N ALA A 508 -25.14 -4.00 -1.17
CA ALA A 508 -25.36 -3.12 -0.02
C ALA A 508 -25.55 -1.64 -0.42
N PHE A 509 -24.97 -1.22 -1.55
CA PHE A 509 -25.20 0.09 -2.16
C PHE A 509 -26.45 0.18 -3.06
N GLY A 510 -27.29 -0.87 -3.09
CA GLY A 510 -28.59 -0.84 -3.75
C GLY A 510 -28.60 -1.24 -5.22
N LEU A 511 -27.54 -1.90 -5.71
CA LEU A 511 -27.51 -2.44 -7.08
C LEU A 511 -28.19 -3.81 -7.14
N SER A 512 -29.16 -3.93 -8.04
CA SER A 512 -29.73 -5.21 -8.44
C SER A 512 -28.71 -6.07 -9.21
N ARG A 513 -28.95 -7.37 -9.28
CA ARG A 513 -28.04 -8.32 -9.96
C ARG A 513 -27.74 -7.93 -11.43
N SER A 514 -28.70 -7.34 -12.15
CA SER A 514 -28.51 -6.91 -13.54
C SER A 514 -27.62 -5.68 -13.67
N GLU A 515 -27.74 -4.73 -12.74
CA GLU A 515 -27.00 -3.46 -12.74
C GLU A 515 -25.54 -3.64 -12.33
N ARG A 516 -25.22 -4.64 -11.51
CA ARG A 516 -23.84 -4.89 -11.04
C ARG A 516 -22.83 -5.12 -12.17
N ARG A 517 -23.29 -5.51 -13.36
CA ARG A 517 -22.46 -5.68 -14.56
C ARG A 517 -21.91 -4.36 -15.10
N ASP A 518 -22.58 -3.25 -14.78
CA ASP A 518 -22.15 -1.91 -15.17
C ASP A 518 -21.24 -1.27 -14.12
N PHE A 519 -20.84 -2.03 -13.09
CA PHE A 519 -19.98 -1.57 -12.01
C PHE A 519 -18.80 -2.51 -11.80
N SER A 520 -17.60 -1.93 -11.75
CA SER A 520 -16.36 -2.62 -11.39
C SER A 520 -15.94 -2.22 -9.97
N GLY A 521 -15.34 -3.15 -9.23
CA GLY A 521 -14.84 -2.91 -7.88
C GLY A 521 -13.42 -3.47 -7.70
N SER A 522 -12.67 -2.91 -6.76
CA SER A 522 -11.34 -3.42 -6.39
C SER A 522 -11.00 -3.06 -4.94
N PHE A 523 -10.19 -3.90 -4.31
CA PHE A 523 -9.54 -3.58 -3.04
C PHE A 523 -8.41 -2.59 -3.28
N THR A 524 -8.16 -1.70 -2.32
CA THR A 524 -7.12 -0.66 -2.41
C THR A 524 -6.37 -0.56 -1.09
N SER A 525 -5.22 0.11 -1.05
CA SER A 525 -4.49 0.40 0.20
C SER A 525 -5.16 1.47 1.07
N GLY A 526 -6.34 1.97 0.67
CA GLY A 526 -7.15 2.93 1.41
C GLY A 526 -7.83 3.96 0.51
N SER A 527 -8.56 4.90 1.13
CA SER A 527 -9.31 5.95 0.42
C SER A 527 -8.47 6.79 -0.54
N THR A 528 -7.19 7.05 -0.26
CA THR A 528 -6.31 7.79 -1.20
C THR A 528 -6.17 7.06 -2.55
N MET A 529 -5.85 5.77 -2.55
CA MET A 529 -5.79 4.97 -3.78
C MET A 529 -7.18 4.75 -4.38
N GLY A 530 -8.20 4.53 -3.55
CA GLY A 530 -9.57 4.46 -4.04
C GLY A 530 -10.02 5.73 -4.76
N ASN A 531 -9.70 6.90 -4.23
CA ASN A 531 -10.03 8.19 -4.83
C ASN A 531 -9.23 8.39 -6.13
N ARG A 532 -7.95 7.98 -6.16
CA ARG A 532 -7.15 7.96 -7.39
C ARG A 532 -7.85 7.14 -8.47
N ILE A 533 -8.13 5.87 -8.20
CA ILE A 533 -8.79 4.96 -9.14
C ILE A 533 -10.16 5.50 -9.58
N GLY A 534 -10.97 6.00 -8.64
CA GLY A 534 -12.29 6.58 -8.95
C GLY A 534 -12.21 7.80 -9.86
N ILE A 535 -11.28 8.72 -9.58
CA ILE A 535 -11.02 9.90 -10.40
C ILE A 535 -10.54 9.50 -11.81
N HIS A 536 -9.55 8.61 -11.93
CA HIS A 536 -9.08 8.15 -13.24
C HIS A 536 -10.17 7.42 -14.02
N THR A 537 -10.99 6.60 -13.34
CA THR A 537 -12.11 5.88 -13.97
C THR A 537 -13.18 6.85 -14.48
N ALA A 538 -13.48 7.91 -13.74
CA ALA A 538 -14.38 8.97 -14.18
C ALA A 538 -13.78 9.76 -15.37
N LEU A 539 -12.48 10.06 -15.34
CA LEU A 539 -11.78 10.77 -16.41
C LEU A 539 -11.62 9.94 -17.69
N GLN A 540 -11.50 8.62 -17.59
CA GLN A 540 -11.52 7.76 -18.78
C GLN A 540 -12.85 7.86 -19.54
N GLN A 541 -13.96 8.07 -18.81
CA GLN A 541 -15.29 8.25 -19.39
C GLN A 541 -15.56 9.69 -19.81
N HIS A 542 -14.98 10.66 -19.10
CA HIS A 542 -15.14 12.09 -19.34
C HIS A 542 -13.78 12.82 -19.36
N PRO A 543 -12.94 12.63 -20.41
CA PRO A 543 -11.55 13.12 -20.42
C PRO A 543 -11.40 14.64 -20.21
N ASN A 544 -12.34 15.40 -20.78
CA ASN A 544 -12.35 16.87 -20.76
C ASN A 544 -13.14 17.47 -19.59
N ALA A 545 -13.63 16.65 -18.65
CA ALA A 545 -14.42 17.17 -17.54
C ALA A 545 -13.61 18.03 -16.57
N ILE A 546 -14.26 19.06 -16.02
CA ILE A 546 -13.72 19.83 -14.91
C ILE A 546 -14.20 19.19 -13.62
N LEU A 547 -13.28 18.93 -12.69
CA LEU A 547 -13.60 18.30 -11.40
C LEU A 547 -13.93 19.36 -10.36
N TYR A 548 -15.00 19.17 -9.59
CA TYR A 548 -15.40 20.07 -8.51
C TYR A 548 -15.40 19.30 -7.19
N PHE A 549 -14.81 19.88 -6.16
CA PHE A 549 -14.74 19.28 -4.82
C PHE A 549 -14.71 20.39 -3.76
N SER A 550 -15.02 20.05 -2.52
CA SER A 550 -15.13 21.04 -1.45
C SER A 550 -13.76 21.41 -0.87
N ALA A 551 -13.60 22.60 -0.31
CA ALA A 551 -12.38 22.98 0.40
C ALA A 551 -12.05 22.08 1.62
N ALA A 552 -13.06 21.41 2.18
CA ALA A 552 -12.91 20.45 3.28
C ALA A 552 -12.61 19.01 2.81
N THR A 553 -12.53 18.76 1.50
CA THR A 553 -12.24 17.43 0.96
C THR A 553 -10.82 17.00 1.32
N HIS A 554 -10.65 15.69 1.57
CA HIS A 554 -9.37 15.13 1.99
C HIS A 554 -8.21 15.48 1.04
N TYR A 555 -7.04 15.79 1.61
CA TYR A 555 -5.87 16.27 0.86
C TYR A 555 -5.44 15.37 -0.30
N SER A 556 -5.72 14.06 -0.19
CA SER A 556 -5.42 13.08 -1.23
C SER A 556 -6.07 13.41 -2.57
N VAL A 557 -7.27 14.01 -2.57
CA VAL A 557 -7.95 14.42 -3.80
C VAL A 557 -7.15 15.51 -4.49
N ARG A 558 -6.74 16.56 -3.75
CA ARG A 558 -5.91 17.64 -4.31
C ARG A 558 -4.59 17.11 -4.86
N LYS A 559 -3.96 16.17 -4.16
CA LYS A 559 -2.75 15.47 -4.59
C LYS A 559 -2.96 14.71 -5.91
N VAL A 560 -4.00 13.87 -6.00
CA VAL A 560 -4.35 13.13 -7.22
C VAL A 560 -4.64 14.07 -8.39
N LEU A 561 -5.40 15.15 -8.16
CA LEU A 561 -5.77 16.08 -9.22
C LEU A 561 -4.58 16.88 -9.75
N ARG A 562 -3.64 17.26 -8.86
CA ARG A 562 -2.39 17.89 -9.27
C ARG A 562 -1.53 16.91 -10.07
N ASP A 563 -1.32 15.70 -9.56
CA ASP A 563 -0.63 14.63 -10.29
C ASP A 563 -1.26 14.45 -11.68
N ASN A 564 -2.59 14.37 -11.77
CA ASN A 564 -3.30 14.18 -13.03
C ASN A 564 -3.14 15.36 -13.97
N ASP A 565 -3.42 16.58 -13.53
CA ASP A 565 -3.36 17.69 -14.45
C ASP A 565 -1.90 17.92 -14.89
N GLU A 566 -0.93 17.92 -13.97
CA GLU A 566 0.50 18.05 -14.26
C GLU A 566 0.98 16.92 -15.19
N PHE A 567 0.74 15.65 -14.86
CA PHE A 567 1.33 14.52 -15.58
C PHE A 567 0.56 14.10 -16.84
N MET A 568 -0.76 14.25 -16.87
CA MET A 568 -1.58 13.95 -18.05
C MET A 568 -1.69 15.14 -19.03
N ASN A 569 -1.08 16.30 -18.71
CA ASN A 569 -1.15 17.52 -19.51
C ASN A 569 -2.59 17.96 -19.82
N ARG A 570 -3.50 17.90 -18.83
CA ARG A 570 -4.92 18.28 -19.02
C ARG A 570 -5.10 19.80 -19.26
N TRP A 571 -4.04 20.57 -19.03
CA TRP A 571 -3.89 22.00 -19.24
C TRP A 571 -3.62 22.40 -20.70
N VAL A 572 -4.26 21.79 -21.70
CA VAL A 572 -3.95 22.16 -23.09
C VAL A 572 -4.46 23.59 -23.37
N GLY A 573 -3.53 24.53 -23.61
CA GLY A 573 -3.78 25.84 -24.22
C GLY A 573 -3.63 27.08 -23.32
N ASP A 574 -4.11 27.06 -22.08
CA ASP A 574 -4.19 28.26 -21.22
C ASP A 574 -3.63 28.08 -19.80
N ALA A 575 -3.02 26.94 -19.50
CA ALA A 575 -2.44 26.60 -18.20
C ALA A 575 -3.43 26.69 -17.01
N ARG A 576 -4.75 26.56 -17.24
CA ARG A 576 -5.76 26.63 -16.16
C ARG A 576 -6.21 25.28 -15.56
N PRO A 577 -6.50 25.27 -14.23
CA PRO A 577 -7.30 24.28 -13.53
C PRO A 577 -8.15 23.35 -14.36
N ARG A 578 -7.94 22.02 -14.46
CA ARG A 578 -9.08 21.16 -14.81
C ARG A 578 -9.77 20.61 -13.55
N PHE A 579 -9.61 21.32 -12.44
CA PHE A 579 -10.38 21.17 -11.22
C PHE A 579 -10.70 22.54 -10.57
N THR A 580 -11.67 22.56 -9.67
CA THR A 580 -12.04 23.74 -8.86
C THR A 580 -12.39 23.31 -7.44
N GLU A 581 -11.75 23.96 -6.48
CA GLU A 581 -12.07 23.85 -5.07
C GLU A 581 -13.21 24.82 -4.73
N VAL A 582 -14.30 24.30 -4.17
CA VAL A 582 -15.54 25.01 -3.88
C VAL A 582 -15.60 25.34 -2.39
N PRO A 583 -15.91 26.60 -2.01
CA PRO A 583 -16.10 27.00 -0.61
C PRO A 583 -17.11 26.14 0.15
N CYS A 584 -16.84 25.97 1.44
CA CYS A 584 -17.72 25.25 2.37
C CYS A 584 -18.52 26.19 3.27
N ASP A 585 -19.54 25.65 3.94
CA ASP A 585 -20.16 26.25 5.12
C ASP A 585 -19.29 26.07 6.38
N ASP A 586 -19.75 26.63 7.51
CA ASP A 586 -19.05 26.57 8.80
C ASP A 586 -18.86 25.16 9.37
N LEU A 587 -19.57 24.16 8.82
CA LEU A 587 -19.48 22.75 9.20
C LEU A 587 -18.69 21.92 8.18
N GLY A 588 -18.18 22.54 7.11
CA GLY A 588 -17.34 21.92 6.09
C GLY A 588 -18.11 21.33 4.90
N ARG A 589 -19.42 21.58 4.75
CA ARG A 589 -20.21 21.08 3.62
C ARG A 589 -20.07 21.99 2.41
N MET A 590 -19.96 21.41 1.22
CA MET A 590 -19.87 22.15 -0.03
C MET A 590 -21.11 23.03 -0.22
N ARG A 591 -20.88 24.30 -0.56
CA ARG A 591 -21.96 25.28 -0.78
C ARG A 591 -22.56 25.18 -2.18
N PRO A 592 -23.87 24.87 -2.33
CA PRO A 592 -24.50 24.74 -3.65
C PRO A 592 -24.49 26.01 -4.50
N ASP A 593 -24.68 27.17 -3.89
CA ASP A 593 -24.60 28.48 -4.54
C ASP A 593 -23.20 28.77 -5.09
N SER A 594 -22.17 28.43 -4.30
CA SER A 594 -20.77 28.59 -4.71
C SER A 594 -20.39 27.62 -5.83
N LEU A 595 -20.85 26.37 -5.77
CA LEU A 595 -20.68 25.40 -6.85
C LEU A 595 -21.27 25.92 -8.16
N ALA A 596 -22.53 26.41 -8.14
CA ALA A 596 -23.19 26.95 -9.32
C ALA A 596 -22.42 28.15 -9.91
N TYR A 597 -21.97 29.08 -9.07
CA TYR A 597 -21.14 30.22 -9.50
C TYR A 597 -19.85 29.77 -10.22
N HIS A 598 -19.11 28.83 -9.63
CA HIS A 598 -17.86 28.33 -10.23
C HIS A 598 -18.10 27.58 -11.54
N VAL A 599 -19.17 26.79 -11.64
CA VAL A 599 -19.53 26.10 -12.88
C VAL A 599 -19.85 27.09 -14.00
N GLN A 600 -20.62 28.15 -13.72
CA GLN A 600 -20.89 29.20 -14.72
C GLN A 600 -19.61 29.92 -15.15
N ALA A 601 -18.73 30.26 -14.21
CA ALA A 601 -17.47 30.93 -14.50
C ALA A 601 -16.54 30.07 -15.38
N ASN A 602 -16.48 28.76 -15.13
CA ASN A 602 -15.68 27.82 -15.92
C ASN A 602 -16.31 27.46 -17.27
N ASN A 603 -17.61 27.67 -17.45
CA ASN A 603 -18.29 27.40 -18.72
C ASN A 603 -17.91 28.40 -19.83
N ALA A 604 -17.72 29.68 -19.50
CA ALA A 604 -17.39 30.70 -20.50
C ALA A 604 -16.10 30.39 -21.29
N PRO A 605 -14.98 29.98 -20.65
CA PRO A 605 -13.81 29.46 -21.34
C PRO A 605 -14.10 28.24 -22.23
N CYS A 606 -14.91 27.27 -21.76
CA CYS A 606 -15.27 26.09 -22.56
C CYS A 606 -16.02 26.49 -23.84
N ILE A 607 -17.00 27.39 -23.76
CA ILE A 607 -17.72 27.91 -24.93
C ILE A 607 -16.75 28.56 -25.92
N SER A 608 -15.82 29.40 -25.44
CA SER A 608 -14.83 30.07 -26.30
C SER A 608 -13.92 29.10 -27.09
N ARG A 609 -13.77 27.87 -26.59
CA ARG A 609 -12.99 26.79 -27.20
C ARG A 609 -13.83 25.80 -28.00
N GLY A 610 -15.16 25.94 -28.03
CA GLY A 610 -16.06 24.93 -28.59
C GLY A 610 -16.06 23.61 -27.80
N GLU A 611 -15.68 23.64 -26.52
CA GLU A 611 -15.66 22.48 -25.63
C GLU A 611 -17.01 22.35 -24.89
N THR A 612 -17.50 21.12 -24.75
CA THR A 612 -18.59 20.81 -23.82
C THR A 612 -18.07 20.83 -22.38
N HIS A 613 -18.67 21.65 -21.51
CA HIS A 613 -18.35 21.65 -20.10
C HIS A 613 -18.99 20.45 -19.38
N SER A 614 -18.24 19.36 -19.28
CA SER A 614 -18.62 18.18 -18.49
C SER A 614 -18.14 18.32 -17.04
N ILE A 615 -18.94 17.84 -16.09
CA ILE A 615 -18.72 18.01 -14.65
C ILE A 615 -18.51 16.65 -13.99
N ILE A 616 -17.38 16.47 -13.31
CA ILE A 616 -17.19 15.40 -12.32
C ILE A 616 -17.27 16.04 -10.93
N LEU A 617 -18.18 15.56 -10.09
CA LEU A 617 -18.34 16.06 -8.73
C LEU A 617 -17.76 15.05 -7.74
N LEU A 618 -16.79 15.49 -6.93
CA LEU A 618 -16.30 14.72 -5.79
C LEU A 618 -17.00 15.22 -4.54
N VAL A 619 -17.73 14.33 -3.88
CA VAL A 619 -18.54 14.66 -2.70
C VAL A 619 -18.03 13.89 -1.50
N ASN A 620 -18.11 14.49 -0.31
CA ASN A 620 -17.72 13.86 0.93
C ASN A 620 -18.94 13.25 1.62
N ILE A 621 -18.82 11.99 2.03
CA ILE A 621 -19.72 11.32 2.97
C ILE A 621 -18.93 11.12 4.25
N GLY A 622 -18.82 12.20 5.04
CA GLY A 622 -18.10 12.22 6.30
C GLY A 622 -16.62 12.56 6.10
N THR A 623 -16.28 13.85 6.11
CA THR A 623 -14.87 14.26 6.14
C THR A 623 -14.20 13.80 7.43
N THR A 624 -12.93 13.45 7.35
CA THR A 624 -12.17 12.93 8.52
C THR A 624 -11.84 13.96 9.58
N PHE A 625 -12.02 15.26 9.30
CA PHE A 625 -11.77 16.33 10.27
C PHE A 625 -13.03 16.87 10.95
N SER A 626 -14.10 17.17 10.19
CA SER A 626 -15.35 17.76 10.72
C SER A 626 -16.57 16.85 10.63
N GLY A 627 -16.45 15.70 9.94
CA GLY A 627 -17.56 14.81 9.68
C GLY A 627 -18.57 15.39 8.68
N ALA A 628 -18.13 16.30 7.81
CA ALA A 628 -19.02 16.96 6.86
C ALA A 628 -19.57 15.97 5.83
N ARG A 629 -20.87 16.08 5.54
CA ARG A 629 -21.57 15.35 4.49
C ARG A 629 -22.15 16.36 3.51
N ASP A 630 -21.78 16.23 2.24
CA ASP A 630 -22.28 17.11 1.19
C ASP A 630 -23.72 16.74 0.85
N ASP A 631 -24.59 17.76 0.72
CA ASP A 631 -25.98 17.56 0.29
C ASP A 631 -26.02 17.39 -1.24
N ILE A 632 -25.82 16.15 -1.69
CA ILE A 632 -25.74 15.81 -3.12
C ILE A 632 -26.99 16.28 -3.89
N LEU A 633 -28.18 16.15 -3.29
CA LEU A 633 -29.42 16.56 -3.95
C LEU A 633 -29.50 18.08 -4.09
N ALA A 634 -29.10 18.84 -3.06
CA ALA A 634 -29.02 20.29 -3.15
C ALA A 634 -27.97 20.77 -4.15
N LEU A 635 -26.80 20.12 -4.21
CA LEU A 635 -25.74 20.42 -5.19
C LEU A 635 -26.24 20.19 -6.61
N ARG A 636 -26.86 19.04 -6.91
CA ARG A 636 -27.43 18.77 -8.24
C ARG A 636 -28.57 19.71 -8.59
N LYS A 637 -29.42 20.06 -7.63
CA LYS A 637 -30.49 21.05 -7.82
C LYS A 637 -29.90 22.41 -8.23
N ALA A 638 -28.85 22.87 -7.56
CA ALA A 638 -28.19 24.13 -7.88
C ALA A 638 -27.57 24.11 -9.28
N LEU A 639 -26.91 23.01 -9.69
CA LEU A 639 -26.42 22.84 -11.06
C LEU A 639 -27.53 22.91 -12.10
N ARG A 640 -28.67 22.25 -11.85
CA ARG A 640 -29.78 22.22 -12.83
C ARG A 640 -30.46 23.56 -13.02
N LEU A 641 -30.51 24.39 -11.98
CA LEU A 641 -31.04 25.75 -12.08
C LEU A 641 -30.25 26.63 -13.05
N ILE A 642 -28.97 26.33 -13.28
CA ILE A 642 -28.11 27.04 -14.23
C ILE A 642 -27.91 26.27 -15.55
N GLY A 643 -28.69 25.21 -15.80
CA GLY A 643 -28.65 24.41 -17.03
C GLY A 643 -27.57 23.32 -17.07
N PHE A 644 -26.98 22.95 -15.93
CA PHE A 644 -25.95 21.91 -15.82
C PHE A 644 -26.41 20.71 -14.99
N ASP A 645 -25.70 19.59 -15.09
CA ASP A 645 -25.78 18.49 -14.14
C ASP A 645 -24.41 17.78 -14.06
N ALA A 646 -24.19 17.02 -12.99
CA ALA A 646 -22.98 16.20 -12.87
C ALA A 646 -23.05 15.03 -13.85
N ALA A 647 -22.01 14.86 -14.68
CA ALA A 647 -21.86 13.70 -15.55
C ALA A 647 -21.43 12.45 -14.76
N TYR A 648 -20.71 12.67 -13.65
CA TYR A 648 -20.26 11.63 -12.73
C TYR A 648 -20.14 12.20 -11.33
N ILE A 649 -20.60 11.45 -10.32
CA ILE A 649 -20.42 11.77 -8.90
C ILE A 649 -19.63 10.66 -8.24
N HIS A 650 -18.50 11.01 -7.63
CA HIS A 650 -17.69 10.11 -6.82
C HIS A 650 -17.77 10.51 -5.35
N ALA A 651 -18.22 9.60 -4.49
CA ALA A 651 -18.35 9.83 -3.06
C ALA A 651 -17.14 9.29 -2.30
N ASP A 652 -16.37 10.18 -1.68
CA ASP A 652 -15.38 9.82 -0.68
C ASP A 652 -16.05 9.56 0.67
N GLY A 653 -16.09 8.29 1.06
CA GLY A 653 -16.70 7.82 2.29
C GLY A 653 -15.72 7.21 3.27
N ALA A 654 -14.50 7.75 3.34
CA ALA A 654 -13.39 7.12 4.05
C ALA A 654 -13.72 6.62 5.47
N LEU A 655 -14.55 7.34 6.24
CA LEU A 655 -15.04 6.88 7.55
C LEU A 655 -16.50 6.38 7.46
N ASP A 656 -17.42 7.21 6.98
CA ASP A 656 -18.85 6.96 7.20
C ASP A 656 -19.45 5.91 6.25
N LEU A 657 -18.89 5.68 5.05
CA LEU A 657 -19.42 4.64 4.14
C LEU A 657 -18.98 3.22 4.53
N ALA A 658 -18.06 3.07 5.46
CA ALA A 658 -17.76 1.79 6.10
C ALA A 658 -18.79 1.43 7.19
N THR A 659 -19.80 2.27 7.44
CA THR A 659 -20.82 2.03 8.47
C THR A 659 -22.06 1.30 7.89
N PRO A 660 -22.94 0.73 8.74
CA PRO A 660 -24.15 0.04 8.29
C PRO A 660 -25.14 0.94 7.53
N THR A 661 -25.10 2.24 7.80
CA THR A 661 -25.94 3.26 7.18
C THR A 661 -25.20 3.83 5.97
N LYS A 662 -25.32 3.14 4.84
CA LYS A 662 -24.86 3.67 3.55
C LYS A 662 -25.78 4.83 3.18
N ASP A 663 -25.32 6.06 3.27
CA ASP A 663 -26.13 7.27 3.03
C ASP A 663 -26.27 7.63 1.53
N VAL A 664 -25.72 6.80 0.64
CA VAL A 664 -25.82 6.93 -0.82
C VAL A 664 -26.17 5.58 -1.45
N CYS A 665 -26.68 5.60 -2.68
CA CYS A 665 -26.84 4.43 -3.52
C CYS A 665 -25.94 4.51 -4.76
N LEU A 666 -25.47 3.38 -5.26
CA LEU A 666 -24.83 3.31 -6.57
C LEU A 666 -25.89 3.23 -7.66
N GLY A 667 -25.65 3.90 -8.79
CA GLY A 667 -26.55 3.87 -9.95
C GLY A 667 -26.05 4.74 -11.10
N PRO A 668 -26.71 4.69 -12.27
CA PRO A 668 -26.31 5.45 -13.44
C PRO A 668 -26.49 6.97 -13.24
N PRO A 669 -25.77 7.83 -13.99
CA PRO A 669 -25.77 9.30 -13.79
C PRO A 669 -27.15 9.98 -13.85
N HIS A 670 -28.09 9.42 -14.61
CA HIS A 670 -29.43 10.00 -14.78
C HIS A 670 -30.33 9.79 -13.55
N ASP A 671 -30.04 8.78 -12.73
CA ASP A 671 -30.75 8.56 -11.47
C ASP A 671 -30.32 9.62 -10.46
N LEU A 672 -31.31 10.26 -9.82
CA LEU A 672 -31.06 11.26 -8.77
C LEU A 672 -31.00 10.63 -7.39
N GLU A 673 -31.99 9.78 -7.13
CA GLU A 673 -32.32 9.30 -5.80
C GLU A 673 -32.92 7.90 -5.92
N ARG A 674 -32.59 7.03 -4.97
CA ARG A 674 -33.13 5.68 -4.86
C ARG A 674 -33.35 5.38 -3.38
N ASN A 675 -34.55 4.93 -3.01
CA ASN A 675 -34.90 4.58 -1.64
C ASN A 675 -34.61 5.69 -0.60
N GLY A 676 -34.87 6.96 -0.94
CA GLY A 676 -34.62 8.09 -0.03
C GLY A 676 -33.16 8.57 0.01
N LYS A 677 -32.29 8.05 -0.87
CA LYS A 677 -30.84 8.31 -0.86
C LYS A 677 -30.34 8.80 -2.20
N PRO A 678 -29.43 9.78 -2.24
CA PRO A 678 -28.83 10.24 -3.49
C PRO A 678 -28.07 9.12 -4.20
N VAL A 679 -28.11 9.15 -5.53
CA VAL A 679 -27.41 8.21 -6.38
C VAL A 679 -26.07 8.78 -6.83
N VAL A 680 -25.01 7.97 -6.70
CA VAL A 680 -23.64 8.30 -7.11
C VAL A 680 -23.09 7.19 -8.02
N GLN A 681 -22.03 7.51 -8.77
CA GLN A 681 -21.43 6.60 -9.74
C GLN A 681 -20.16 5.95 -9.20
N GLY A 682 -19.50 6.56 -8.23
CA GLY A 682 -18.33 6.00 -7.58
C GLY A 682 -18.39 6.14 -6.07
N VAL A 683 -17.84 5.18 -5.34
CA VAL A 683 -17.67 5.23 -3.88
C VAL A 683 -16.29 4.73 -3.48
N THR A 684 -15.73 5.31 -2.41
CA THR A 684 -14.52 4.80 -1.76
C THR A 684 -14.73 4.58 -0.27
N ILE A 685 -14.10 3.53 0.25
CA ILE A 685 -14.22 3.07 1.64
C ILE A 685 -12.83 2.81 2.21
N SER A 686 -12.62 3.05 3.51
CA SER A 686 -11.39 2.66 4.21
C SER A 686 -11.65 1.69 5.36
N HIS A 687 -11.02 0.52 5.32
CA HIS A 687 -11.21 -0.54 6.32
C HIS A 687 -10.50 -0.24 7.63
N HIS A 688 -9.25 0.21 7.57
CA HIS A 688 -8.46 0.56 8.76
C HIS A 688 -9.04 1.71 9.59
N LYS A 689 -10.03 2.43 9.04
CA LYS A 689 -10.76 3.46 9.77
C LYS A 689 -11.90 2.85 10.59
N ALA A 690 -13.07 2.63 10.00
CA ALA A 690 -14.23 2.15 10.76
C ALA A 690 -14.11 0.69 11.22
N PHE A 691 -13.52 -0.19 10.40
CA PHE A 691 -13.38 -1.60 10.76
C PHE A 691 -12.20 -1.85 11.70
N GLY A 692 -11.12 -1.07 11.61
CA GLY A 692 -9.96 -1.25 12.49
C GLY A 692 -9.13 -2.48 12.16
N ILE A 693 -9.09 -2.86 10.88
CA ILE A 693 -8.29 -3.96 10.34
C ILE A 693 -7.12 -3.41 9.49
N MET A 694 -6.36 -4.30 8.84
CA MET A 694 -5.22 -3.96 7.98
C MET A 694 -5.48 -2.75 7.08
N VAL A 695 -4.43 -1.94 6.87
CA VAL A 695 -4.49 -0.72 6.05
C VAL A 695 -4.87 -1.05 4.61
N SER A 696 -6.17 -0.92 4.35
CA SER A 696 -6.82 -1.22 3.09
C SER A 696 -8.13 -0.44 2.95
N GLY A 697 -8.79 -0.61 1.80
CA GLY A 697 -10.09 -0.02 1.46
C GLY A 697 -10.67 -0.67 0.20
N GLU A 698 -11.75 -0.08 -0.31
CA GLU A 698 -12.46 -0.52 -1.51
C GLU A 698 -12.80 0.69 -2.37
N VAL A 699 -12.87 0.46 -3.68
CA VAL A 699 -13.45 1.40 -4.65
C VAL A 699 -14.42 0.64 -5.53
N ILE A 700 -15.58 1.24 -5.79
CA ILE A 700 -16.57 0.72 -6.74
C ILE A 700 -16.97 1.87 -7.66
N CYS A 701 -16.97 1.65 -8.97
CA CYS A 701 -17.26 2.68 -9.96
C CYS A 701 -18.16 2.16 -11.07
N TYR A 702 -19.01 3.05 -11.57
CA TYR A 702 -19.79 2.87 -12.79
C TYR A 702 -18.84 2.80 -14.00
N THR A 703 -18.87 1.68 -14.72
CA THR A 703 -17.98 1.31 -15.83
C THR A 703 -18.75 0.61 -16.96
N PRO A 704 -19.91 1.12 -17.40
CA PRO A 704 -20.82 0.39 -18.31
C PRO A 704 -20.20 0.03 -19.67
N LYS A 705 -19.20 0.79 -20.12
CA LYS A 705 -18.55 0.61 -21.42
C LYS A 705 -17.27 -0.22 -21.33
N THR A 706 -16.45 0.04 -20.32
CA THR A 706 -15.11 -0.54 -20.20
C THR A 706 -15.11 -1.82 -19.38
N GLN A 707 -16.09 -1.98 -18.48
CA GLN A 707 -16.19 -3.08 -17.51
C GLN A 707 -14.90 -3.30 -16.67
N ARG A 708 -14.03 -2.29 -16.63
CA ARG A 708 -12.78 -2.27 -15.87
C ARG A 708 -12.58 -0.91 -15.21
N LEU A 709 -11.98 -0.92 -14.03
CA LEU A 709 -11.46 0.27 -13.38
C LEU A 709 -10.17 0.72 -14.08
N ALA A 710 -9.92 2.02 -14.07
CA ALA A 710 -8.64 2.56 -14.51
C ALA A 710 -7.59 2.40 -13.40
N THR A 711 -6.31 2.21 -13.76
CA THR A 711 -5.17 2.38 -12.83
C THR A 711 -5.12 1.45 -11.60
N VAL A 712 -5.70 0.26 -11.67
CA VAL A 712 -5.60 -0.76 -10.60
C VAL A 712 -4.26 -1.48 -10.71
N LEU A 713 -3.47 -1.49 -9.63
CA LEU A 713 -2.21 -2.26 -9.57
C LEU A 713 -2.50 -3.75 -9.32
N PRO A 714 -1.86 -4.70 -10.01
CA PRO A 714 -2.06 -6.14 -9.81
C PRO A 714 -1.86 -6.57 -8.35
N ASN A 715 -0.85 -6.03 -7.67
CA ASN A 715 -0.48 -6.37 -6.29
C ASN A 715 -0.72 -5.20 -5.32
N MET A 716 -1.80 -4.44 -5.53
CA MET A 716 -2.08 -3.22 -4.77
C MET A 716 -2.27 -3.45 -3.27
N VAL A 717 -2.81 -4.61 -2.88
CA VAL A 717 -3.10 -4.96 -1.50
C VAL A 717 -2.51 -6.30 -1.13
N ASP A 718 -2.08 -6.41 0.12
CA ASP A 718 -1.70 -7.70 0.69
C ASP A 718 -2.93 -8.61 0.79
N PRO A 719 -2.83 -9.91 0.42
CA PRO A 719 -3.89 -10.89 0.62
C PRO A 719 -4.52 -10.91 2.03
N ARG A 720 -3.75 -10.54 3.06
CA ARG A 720 -4.24 -10.43 4.43
C ARG A 720 -5.33 -9.37 4.59
N ALA A 721 -5.33 -8.31 3.78
CA ALA A 721 -6.40 -7.32 3.79
C ALA A 721 -7.75 -7.94 3.44
N ILE A 722 -7.77 -8.85 2.47
CA ILE A 722 -8.98 -9.58 2.03
C ILE A 722 -9.38 -10.58 3.12
N PHE A 723 -8.43 -11.31 3.69
CA PHE A 723 -8.69 -12.21 4.81
C PHE A 723 -9.26 -11.50 6.05
N GLU A 724 -8.67 -10.39 6.46
CA GLU A 724 -9.14 -9.62 7.62
C GLU A 724 -10.51 -9.00 7.36
N THR A 725 -10.81 -8.59 6.13
CA THR A 725 -12.14 -8.07 5.75
C THR A 725 -13.19 -9.17 5.80
N TRP A 726 -12.88 -10.36 5.26
CA TRP A 726 -13.73 -11.55 5.35
C TRP A 726 -14.00 -11.93 6.81
N LEU A 727 -12.95 -11.99 7.64
CA LEU A 727 -13.06 -12.32 9.05
C LEU A 727 -13.91 -11.28 9.79
N PHE A 728 -13.68 -9.99 9.55
CA PHE A 728 -14.43 -8.91 10.18
C PHE A 728 -15.93 -8.99 9.85
N HIS A 729 -16.29 -9.08 8.56
CA HIS A 729 -17.69 -9.21 8.13
C HIS A 729 -18.35 -10.50 8.65
N GLY A 730 -17.59 -11.59 8.68
CA GLY A 730 -18.08 -12.87 9.18
C GLY A 730 -18.29 -12.90 10.69
N ILE A 731 -17.60 -12.06 11.47
CA ILE A 731 -17.73 -11.98 12.94
C ILE A 731 -18.78 -10.96 13.37
N TYR A 732 -18.83 -9.81 12.71
CA TYR A 732 -19.68 -8.69 13.08
C TYR A 732 -20.85 -8.55 12.11
N PRO A 733 -22.00 -9.18 12.39
CA PRO A 733 -23.20 -9.00 11.57
C PRO A 733 -23.67 -7.54 11.61
N LYS A 734 -24.52 -7.17 10.65
CA LYS A 734 -25.08 -5.81 10.55
C LYS A 734 -25.71 -5.32 11.86
N SER A 735 -26.37 -6.19 12.62
CA SER A 735 -26.94 -5.89 13.95
C SER A 735 -25.86 -5.42 14.94
N SER A 736 -24.77 -6.16 15.05
CA SER A 736 -23.61 -5.82 15.91
C SER A 736 -22.95 -4.53 15.45
N MET A 737 -22.78 -4.33 14.15
CA MET A 737 -22.22 -3.08 13.62
C MET A 737 -23.11 -1.87 13.93
N THR A 738 -24.43 -2.01 13.87
CA THR A 738 -25.37 -0.94 14.27
C THR A 738 -25.26 -0.64 15.77
N ARG A 739 -25.09 -1.65 16.63
CA ARG A 739 -24.87 -1.44 18.08
C ARG A 739 -23.57 -0.70 18.36
N ILE A 740 -22.48 -1.09 17.68
CA ILE A 740 -21.18 -0.40 17.78
C ILE A 740 -21.32 1.06 17.36
N TRP A 741 -22.01 1.33 16.25
CA TRP A 741 -22.28 2.69 15.79
C TRP A 741 -23.06 3.51 16.82
N ASN A 742 -24.15 2.96 17.37
CA ASN A 742 -24.96 3.64 18.38
C ASN A 742 -24.16 3.95 19.65
N TYR A 743 -23.34 3.00 20.12
CA TYR A 743 -22.42 3.23 21.25
C TYR A 743 -21.47 4.42 20.98
N CYS A 744 -20.91 4.50 19.78
CA CYS A 744 -20.03 5.61 19.40
C CYS A 744 -20.78 6.96 19.37
N MET A 745 -22.03 6.95 18.89
CA MET A 745 -22.91 8.12 18.86
C MET A 745 -23.33 8.57 20.26
N ASP A 746 -23.65 7.64 21.15
CA ASP A 746 -23.99 7.93 22.56
C ASP A 746 -22.79 8.56 23.27
N ASN A 747 -21.59 8.03 23.03
CA ASN A 747 -20.34 8.61 23.52
C ASN A 747 -20.07 10.01 22.94
N ALA A 748 -20.39 10.24 21.66
CA ALA A 748 -20.31 11.57 21.07
C ALA A 748 -21.28 12.55 21.77
N GLY A 749 -22.50 12.10 22.07
CA GLY A 749 -23.49 12.86 22.85
C GLY A 749 -22.97 13.21 24.24
N LEU A 750 -22.49 12.22 24.99
CA LEU A 750 -21.90 12.41 26.32
C LEU A 750 -20.76 13.44 26.31
N LEU A 751 -19.84 13.33 25.35
CA LEU A 751 -18.73 14.29 25.19
C LEU A 751 -19.25 15.71 24.99
N ARG A 752 -20.22 15.88 24.08
CA ARG A 752 -20.81 17.19 23.76
C ARG A 752 -21.52 17.80 24.96
N ASP A 753 -22.32 17.02 25.67
CA ASP A 753 -23.04 17.47 26.87
C ASP A 753 -22.08 17.92 27.97
N LEU A 754 -21.02 17.15 28.22
CA LEU A 754 -20.02 17.47 29.24
C LEU A 754 -19.18 18.70 28.89
N LEU A 755 -18.82 18.88 27.61
CA LEU A 755 -18.12 20.09 27.14
C LEU A 755 -19.02 21.33 27.24
N ALA A 756 -20.28 21.21 26.81
CA ALA A 756 -21.27 22.28 26.87
C ALA A 756 -21.56 22.72 28.31
N ALA A 757 -21.68 21.77 29.25
CA ALA A 757 -21.87 22.05 30.68
C ALA A 757 -20.70 22.83 31.31
N ARG A 758 -19.53 22.87 30.64
CA ARG A 758 -18.34 23.64 31.06
C ARG A 758 -18.15 24.93 30.23
N GLY A 759 -19.11 25.28 29.37
CA GLY A 759 -19.03 26.46 28.51
C GLY A 759 -17.95 26.38 27.43
N ILE A 760 -17.49 25.18 27.08
CA ILE A 760 -16.47 24.99 26.03
C ILE A 760 -17.19 25.00 24.67
N PRO A 761 -16.77 25.86 23.73
CA PRO A 761 -17.41 25.91 22.42
C PRO A 761 -17.10 24.65 21.61
N ILE A 762 -18.14 24.13 20.94
CA ILE A 762 -18.08 22.92 20.12
C ILE A 762 -18.76 23.13 18.77
N LYS A 763 -18.32 22.40 17.75
CA LYS A 763 -18.97 22.26 16.44
C LYS A 763 -19.08 20.78 16.09
N PHE A 764 -20.16 20.38 15.44
CA PHE A 764 -20.32 19.01 14.94
C PHE A 764 -21.37 18.95 13.82
N ASN A 765 -21.22 17.96 12.95
CA ASN A 765 -22.24 17.60 11.98
C ASN A 765 -23.23 16.60 12.58
N THR A 766 -24.52 16.75 12.26
CA THR A 766 -25.56 15.79 12.66
C THR A 766 -25.20 14.38 12.19
N GLY A 767 -25.32 13.39 13.07
CA GLY A 767 -25.00 12.00 12.74
C GLY A 767 -23.50 11.69 12.60
N SER A 768 -22.61 12.61 13.02
CA SER A 768 -21.17 12.39 13.04
C SER A 768 -20.67 11.95 14.42
N LEU A 769 -19.62 11.12 14.44
CA LEU A 769 -18.83 10.76 15.63
C LEU A 769 -17.83 11.84 16.03
N ILE A 770 -17.66 12.85 15.18
CA ILE A 770 -16.64 13.88 15.33
C ILE A 770 -17.23 15.06 16.10
N THR A 771 -16.48 15.53 17.09
CA THR A 771 -16.74 16.79 17.80
C THR A 771 -15.52 17.68 17.68
N VAL A 772 -15.69 18.86 17.10
CA VAL A 772 -14.63 19.86 16.89
C VAL A 772 -14.68 20.88 18.02
N LEU A 773 -13.53 21.24 18.56
CA LEU A 773 -13.37 22.20 19.66
C LEU A 773 -12.09 23.03 19.45
N PRO A 774 -11.93 24.19 20.11
CA PRO A 774 -10.73 25.00 19.94
C PRO A 774 -9.48 24.25 20.40
N ARG A 775 -8.37 24.52 19.72
CA ARG A 775 -7.08 23.88 19.93
C ARG A 775 -6.59 24.02 21.39
N PRO A 776 -6.39 22.90 22.11
CA PRO A 776 -5.87 22.91 23.47
C PRO A 776 -4.33 22.98 23.50
N PRO A 777 -3.71 23.17 24.67
CA PRO A 777 -2.25 23.11 24.81
C PRO A 777 -1.66 21.78 24.31
N THR A 778 -0.42 21.82 23.81
CA THR A 778 0.29 20.66 23.24
C THR A 778 0.35 19.44 24.15
N ALA A 779 0.39 19.63 25.48
CA ALA A 779 0.37 18.54 26.43
C ALA A 779 -0.91 17.69 26.33
N ILE A 780 -2.08 18.32 26.15
CA ILE A 780 -3.36 17.62 25.96
C ILE A 780 -3.40 16.97 24.57
N ILE A 781 -2.91 17.67 23.55
CA ILE A 781 -2.81 17.12 22.19
C ILE A 781 -2.02 15.80 22.19
N ARG A 782 -0.87 15.75 22.87
CA ARG A 782 -0.07 14.52 22.99
C ARG A 782 -0.73 13.46 23.85
N GLN A 783 -1.39 13.86 24.95
CA GLN A 783 -2.03 12.93 25.88
C GLN A 783 -3.19 12.15 25.25
N PHE A 784 -3.97 12.80 24.38
CA PHE A 784 -5.14 12.20 23.72
C PHE A 784 -4.92 11.93 22.22
N HIS A 785 -3.66 12.03 21.76
CA HIS A 785 -3.25 11.83 20.38
C HIS A 785 -4.10 12.61 19.37
N LEU A 786 -4.30 13.90 19.64
CA LEU A 786 -5.17 14.77 18.86
C LEU A 786 -4.49 15.29 17.59
N ALA A 787 -5.28 15.49 16.52
CA ALA A 787 -4.83 16.05 15.25
C ALA A 787 -5.45 17.45 15.02
N PRO A 788 -4.75 18.54 15.35
CA PRO A 788 -5.25 19.90 15.15
C PRO A 788 -5.15 20.33 13.68
N GLU A 789 -6.03 21.24 13.29
CA GLU A 789 -6.03 21.97 12.02
C GLU A 789 -6.40 23.43 12.30
N GLY A 790 -5.48 24.36 12.01
CA GLY A 790 -5.57 25.76 12.41
C GLY A 790 -5.80 25.93 13.91
N ASP A 791 -6.85 26.69 14.24
CA ASP A 791 -7.29 26.97 15.60
C ASP A 791 -8.20 25.89 16.20
N TRP A 792 -8.43 24.80 15.46
CA TRP A 792 -9.36 23.75 15.83
C TRP A 792 -8.65 22.41 16.05
N VAL A 793 -9.32 21.55 16.81
CA VAL A 793 -8.97 20.14 16.95
C VAL A 793 -10.27 19.36 16.98
N HIS A 794 -10.23 18.08 16.62
CA HIS A 794 -11.37 17.20 16.81
C HIS A 794 -11.09 16.10 17.83
N PHE A 795 -12.17 15.55 18.35
CA PHE A 795 -12.22 14.31 19.10
C PHE A 795 -13.24 13.38 18.44
N ILE A 796 -12.81 12.17 18.09
CA ILE A 796 -13.59 11.15 17.40
C ILE A 796 -13.90 10.03 18.40
N THR A 797 -15.17 9.81 18.70
CA THR A 797 -15.62 8.79 19.66
C THR A 797 -15.70 7.40 19.02
N MET A 798 -14.55 6.91 18.56
CA MET A 798 -14.40 5.56 17.99
C MET A 798 -14.70 4.46 19.03
N PRO A 799 -14.92 3.20 18.61
CA PRO A 799 -15.39 2.14 19.49
C PRO A 799 -14.49 1.82 20.70
N HIS A 800 -13.20 2.15 20.66
CA HIS A 800 -12.28 2.00 21.79
C HIS A 800 -12.35 3.11 22.85
N ILE A 801 -13.05 4.20 22.57
CA ILE A 801 -13.24 5.30 23.53
C ILE A 801 -14.33 4.92 24.53
N THR A 802 -14.01 5.01 25.83
CA THR A 802 -14.97 4.73 26.91
C THR A 802 -15.56 6.02 27.51
N PRO A 803 -16.72 5.94 28.19
CA PRO A 803 -17.25 7.07 28.96
C PRO A 803 -16.25 7.65 29.97
N GLU A 804 -15.40 6.82 30.57
CA GLU A 804 -14.34 7.24 31.50
C GLU A 804 -13.25 8.04 30.78
N ALA A 805 -12.82 7.58 29.59
CA ALA A 805 -11.88 8.32 28.76
C ALA A 805 -12.42 9.69 28.35
N ILE A 806 -13.72 9.77 28.03
CA ILE A 806 -14.42 11.03 27.75
C ILE A 806 -14.44 11.96 28.96
N LYS A 807 -14.86 11.47 30.13
CA LYS A 807 -14.88 12.27 31.37
C LYS A 807 -13.49 12.80 31.69
N TYR A 808 -12.48 11.96 31.59
CA TYR A 808 -11.08 12.35 31.79
C TYR A 808 -10.63 13.41 30.77
N PHE A 809 -10.96 13.25 29.49
CA PHE A 809 -10.67 14.25 28.46
C PHE A 809 -11.29 15.61 28.80
N VAL A 810 -12.58 15.64 29.16
CA VAL A 810 -13.29 16.88 29.49
C VAL A 810 -12.70 17.55 30.73
N GLU A 811 -12.32 16.80 31.76
CA GLU A 811 -11.63 17.34 32.93
C GLU A 811 -10.32 18.03 32.55
N ARG A 812 -9.51 17.40 31.69
CA ARG A 812 -8.24 17.98 31.22
C ARG A 812 -8.46 19.23 30.38
N ILE A 813 -9.45 19.22 29.47
CA ILE A 813 -9.79 20.40 28.66
C ILE A 813 -10.28 21.53 29.57
N ALA A 814 -11.25 21.28 30.46
CA ALA A 814 -11.81 22.31 31.32
C ALA A 814 -10.75 22.97 32.20
N ALA A 815 -9.82 22.20 32.77
CA ALA A 815 -8.70 22.72 33.54
C ALA A 815 -7.78 23.65 32.72
N SER A 816 -7.65 23.41 31.41
CA SER A 816 -6.86 24.28 30.53
C SER A 816 -7.58 25.58 30.15
N TYR A 817 -8.91 25.61 30.19
CA TYR A 817 -9.72 26.79 29.92
C TYR A 817 -9.76 27.75 31.12
N THR A 818 -9.88 27.22 32.34
CA THR A 818 -9.87 28.04 33.57
C THR A 818 -8.51 28.70 33.84
N ALA A 819 -7.43 28.16 33.28
CA ALA A 819 -6.08 28.69 33.41
C ALA A 819 -5.70 29.78 32.38
N ARG A 820 -6.57 30.10 31.41
CA ARG A 820 -6.32 31.21 30.48
C ARG A 820 -6.61 32.54 31.19
N PRO A 821 -5.63 33.47 31.32
CA PRO A 821 -5.94 34.80 31.84
C PRO A 821 -6.97 35.47 30.92
N SER A 822 -7.98 36.10 31.52
CA SER A 822 -9.03 36.83 30.82
C SER A 822 -8.41 37.85 29.88
N VAL A 823 -8.41 37.56 28.57
CA VAL A 823 -8.14 38.58 27.55
C VAL A 823 -9.40 39.44 27.49
N PRO A 824 -9.33 40.76 27.74
CA PRO A 824 -10.51 41.62 27.65
C PRO A 824 -11.08 41.53 26.24
N ALA A 825 -12.38 41.26 26.14
CA ALA A 825 -13.11 41.26 24.89
C ALA A 825 -12.93 42.62 24.22
N ARG A 826 -12.20 42.67 23.09
CA ARG A 826 -12.28 43.81 22.18
C ARG A 826 -13.55 43.60 21.35
N LEU A 827 -14.50 44.50 21.59
CA LEU A 827 -15.74 44.72 20.83
C LEU A 827 -15.48 44.86 19.34
#